data_AF-A0A4R2MGJ2-F1
#
_entry.id   AF-A0A4R2MGJ2-F1
#
_cell.length_a   1.000
_cell.length_b   1.000
_cell.length_c   1.000
_cell.angle_alpha   90.00
_cell.angle_beta   90.00
_cell.angle_gamma   90.00
#
_symmetry.space_group_name_H-M   'P 1'
#
loop_
_entity.id
_entity.type
_entity.pdbx_description
1 polymer ?
#
loop_
_entity_poly.entity_id
_entity_poly.type
_entity_poly.pdbx_seq_one_letter_code
_entity_poly.pdbx_strand_id
1 'polypeptide(L)'
;MADRSRLIAAFAAYALFVVYGSLVPLDPVALAPGEALARFTRIPFLSLGVGSRADWVANGVLYLPLGVLAARSARALGLGAAAPWLAFVGVAALAVAVEFAQLFFPPRTVSQNDLLAEFIGAGLGIVLAPVAAAGVRRLLDGLHGGARLWGPRLLELYALAWLALSLFPYDLLLTPGELAAKLRSPQWGWVFAPIDGGALALLKLAVEAAVAAPVGWLLALRWRREAAAAALAGVAVGVALEVVQLLLASGVSQGASVLARAAGFAAGAALAPRLAAGGAPAAAGWLRRLTPWILIAWLPVLVAVNGGLRGPWHGLPGALASWRELHLLPFYYHYYTTEAQALQSAGSVALAYLPLAALGWAWGRPARTSALWVLTAVALVEAGKLFLGGGRHPDPTNLLIAPAAAWGLHALLRALAAAPRAAPAPAARPEPAGPLRPPRLPWLLPPLLLAAALAYQPFAGLLLAGLLAACAAVAWRPVLALALVPAALPVLDLAPWTGRFFVDEFDLLLLACVAVVAARVPPPAAATRVPRALALAFGLLAVSLAISGLRALWPLALPAAGDWWSFTSPVNALRLLKGALEAWLLVGLWRRLERDGAARATVFGAGMAAGLALTVAWIVAERSAFAGLLDFGAGYRVTGPFSAMHRGGAYVECCLAVGLAFVLAATLQARTLAARAGGLLLLGAAAYALAVTYSRNGWVAGALALVVTAALMLSRRGTARGARMLAGVALVLTAAAALPVLLGSFAQERLGRSGQDLATRQAHWADALALRAPGAASRLFGEGLGRFPDLHYWRSREARHAGSLHWHDEGGRRFVRLGPGTTLYLEQIVEPGDAATLALAATLRRSAGPATLAVALCRKTMRSSQDCRFAQLDAGAGGGAWAAAAPLTLEVPPGALPLKLALLTPAEGPALDVDAVSLRDAAGTERLANGGFDAGLARWFFSTDYEPAWHIDSLPVALLFEQGWFGLAAWAVVLGLAAAAALSRARRGEPLSAAAAGALAAFVASGLLNTLVDTPRFLLLALLLPWLAAAAPPDSPHSEGPHAPRDGAAP
;
A
#
# COMPACT_ATOMS: atom_id res chain seq x y z
N MET A 1 7.39 26.13 36.57
CA MET A 1 5.96 26.37 36.85
C MET A 1 5.24 27.09 35.69
N ALA A 2 5.82 28.11 35.06
CA ALA A 2 5.17 28.86 33.96
C ALA A 2 4.71 28.02 32.74
N ASP A 3 5.46 26.99 32.34
CA ASP A 3 5.10 26.12 31.20
C ASP A 3 3.95 25.14 31.54
N ARG A 4 3.87 24.69 32.80
CA ARG A 4 2.79 23.82 33.30
C ARG A 4 1.45 24.56 33.31
N SER A 5 1.41 25.77 33.84
CA SER A 5 0.18 26.58 33.90
C SER A 5 -0.34 26.93 32.50
N ARG A 6 0.56 27.19 31.54
CA ARG A 6 0.19 27.45 30.14
C ARG A 6 -0.41 26.22 29.45
N LEU A 7 0.14 25.03 29.66
CA LEU A 7 -0.39 23.78 29.09
C LEU A 7 -1.78 23.44 29.65
N ILE A 8 -1.97 23.62 30.95
CA ILE A 8 -3.28 23.39 31.59
C ILE A 8 -4.31 24.42 31.10
N ALA A 9 -3.93 25.70 30.99
CA ALA A 9 -4.80 26.73 30.44
C ALA A 9 -5.16 26.45 28.96
N ALA A 10 -4.21 25.99 28.15
CA ALA A 10 -4.46 25.61 26.76
C ALA A 10 -5.39 24.39 26.66
N PHE A 11 -5.20 23.38 27.50
CA PHE A 11 -6.11 22.24 27.59
C PHE A 11 -7.52 22.67 27.98
N ALA A 12 -7.67 23.48 29.03
CA ALA A 12 -8.96 23.97 29.48
C ALA A 12 -9.66 24.83 28.42
N ALA A 13 -8.93 25.75 27.77
CA ALA A 13 -9.48 26.58 26.69
C ALA A 13 -9.93 25.74 25.49
N TYR A 14 -9.16 24.71 25.11
CA TYR A 14 -9.53 23.84 24.00
C TYR A 14 -10.68 22.91 24.36
N ALA A 15 -10.73 22.37 25.58
CA ALA A 15 -11.86 21.60 26.07
C ALA A 15 -13.15 22.45 26.08
N LEU A 16 -13.07 23.70 26.53
CA LEU A 16 -14.20 24.63 26.47
C LEU A 16 -14.63 24.92 25.03
N PHE A 17 -13.68 25.05 24.11
CA PHE A 17 -13.98 25.21 22.68
C PHE A 17 -14.72 23.99 22.10
N VAL A 18 -14.28 22.77 22.44
CA VAL A 18 -14.95 21.52 22.01
C VAL A 18 -16.36 21.47 22.59
N VAL A 19 -16.53 21.69 23.90
CA VAL A 19 -17.86 21.71 24.54
C VAL A 19 -18.76 22.75 23.90
N TYR A 20 -18.28 23.98 23.71
CA TYR A 20 -19.05 25.04 23.07
C TYR A 20 -19.46 24.65 21.64
N GLY A 21 -18.49 24.24 20.81
CA GLY A 21 -18.71 23.88 19.41
C GLY A 21 -19.67 22.71 19.22
N SER A 22 -19.70 21.77 20.17
CA SER A 22 -20.63 20.63 20.17
C SER A 22 -22.04 20.98 20.65
N LEU A 23 -22.24 22.12 21.34
CA LEU A 23 -23.54 22.53 21.90
C LEU A 23 -24.23 23.70 21.18
N VAL A 24 -23.52 24.47 20.31
CA VAL A 24 -24.14 25.45 19.40
C VAL A 24 -25.30 24.78 18.63
N PRO A 25 -26.50 25.38 18.46
CA PRO A 25 -26.88 26.78 18.62
C PRO A 25 -27.16 27.26 20.04
N LEU A 26 -27.01 26.40 21.07
CA LEU A 26 -27.30 26.72 22.48
C LEU A 26 -28.79 26.99 22.76
N ASP A 27 -29.68 26.25 22.09
CA ASP A 27 -31.13 26.26 22.34
C ASP A 27 -31.55 25.00 23.13
N PRO A 28 -31.43 25.00 24.48
CA PRO A 28 -31.72 23.81 25.27
C PRO A 28 -33.22 23.52 25.35
N VAL A 29 -33.57 22.24 25.23
CA VAL A 29 -34.89 21.70 25.50
C VAL A 29 -34.83 20.84 26.76
N ALA A 30 -35.78 21.04 27.66
CA ALA A 30 -35.86 20.25 28.90
C ALA A 30 -36.24 18.79 28.58
N LEU A 31 -35.38 17.85 29.00
CA LEU A 31 -35.63 16.40 28.97
C LEU A 31 -35.54 15.85 30.39
N ALA A 32 -36.44 14.93 30.74
CA ALA A 32 -36.34 14.25 32.02
C ALA A 32 -35.06 13.39 32.07
N PRO A 33 -34.29 13.37 33.17
CA PRO A 33 -33.02 12.64 33.23
C PRO A 33 -33.13 11.14 32.89
N GLY A 34 -34.22 10.49 33.32
CA GLY A 34 -34.48 9.08 33.01
C GLY A 34 -34.74 8.84 31.52
N GLU A 35 -35.41 9.78 30.86
CA GLU A 35 -35.65 9.72 29.42
C GLU A 35 -34.36 9.95 28.62
N ALA A 36 -33.54 10.93 29.02
CA ALA A 36 -32.24 11.19 28.40
C ALA A 36 -31.33 9.95 28.48
N LEU A 37 -31.26 9.29 29.64
CA LEU A 37 -30.48 8.06 29.82
C LEU A 37 -31.01 6.89 28.96
N ALA A 38 -32.33 6.73 28.89
CA ALA A 38 -32.96 5.70 28.07
C ALA A 38 -32.78 5.91 26.55
N ARG A 39 -32.65 7.17 26.11
CA ARG A 39 -32.31 7.53 24.72
C ARG A 39 -30.82 7.31 24.45
N PHE A 40 -29.94 7.72 25.36
CA PHE A 40 -28.49 7.59 25.19
C PHE A 40 -28.02 6.13 25.10
N THR A 41 -28.62 5.23 25.89
CA THR A 41 -28.31 3.78 25.85
C THR A 41 -28.73 3.09 24.55
N ARG A 42 -29.54 3.76 23.72
CA ARG A 42 -30.09 3.24 22.46
C ARG A 42 -29.69 4.07 21.23
N ILE A 43 -28.62 4.86 21.34
CA ILE A 43 -28.13 5.63 20.20
C ILE A 43 -27.74 4.70 19.03
N PRO A 44 -28.11 5.04 17.79
CA PRO A 44 -27.91 4.17 16.63
C PRO A 44 -26.46 4.19 16.15
N PHE A 45 -26.08 3.11 15.46
CA PHE A 45 -24.92 3.09 14.57
C PHE A 45 -25.40 3.45 13.16
N LEU A 46 -25.12 4.67 12.69
CA LEU A 46 -25.69 5.20 11.44
C LEU A 46 -24.99 4.63 10.20
N SER A 47 -25.76 4.35 9.15
CA SER A 47 -25.22 4.08 7.80
C SER A 47 -24.74 5.37 7.17
N LEU A 48 -23.41 5.60 7.17
CA LEU A 48 -22.83 6.85 6.69
C LEU A 48 -22.77 6.91 5.15
N GLY A 49 -23.57 7.81 4.57
CA GLY A 49 -23.42 8.26 3.19
C GLY A 49 -22.16 9.12 3.01
N VAL A 50 -21.86 9.53 1.78
CA VAL A 50 -20.62 10.25 1.45
C VAL A 50 -20.44 11.54 2.27
N GLY A 51 -21.51 12.32 2.46
CA GLY A 51 -21.48 13.54 3.27
C GLY A 51 -21.18 13.27 4.75
N SER A 52 -21.89 12.33 5.37
CA SER A 52 -21.74 12.03 6.79
C SER A 52 -20.43 11.32 7.16
N ARG A 53 -19.67 10.81 6.19
CA ARG A 53 -18.28 10.34 6.40
C ARG A 53 -17.31 11.49 6.65
N ALA A 54 -17.49 12.64 6.00
CA ALA A 54 -16.65 13.81 6.23
C ALA A 54 -16.84 14.34 7.66
N ASP A 55 -18.09 14.37 8.11
CA ASP A 55 -18.48 14.81 9.46
C ASP A 55 -17.88 13.88 10.53
N TRP A 56 -17.90 12.57 10.28
CA TRP A 56 -17.25 11.57 11.13
C TRP A 56 -15.73 11.78 11.26
N VAL A 57 -15.03 12.08 10.16
CA VAL A 57 -13.59 12.40 10.18
C VAL A 57 -13.33 13.70 10.93
N ALA A 58 -14.19 14.71 10.76
CA ALA A 58 -14.07 15.99 11.45
C ALA A 58 -14.14 15.84 12.97
N ASN A 59 -15.05 14.99 13.49
CA ASN A 59 -15.15 14.68 14.92
C ASN A 59 -13.85 14.06 15.47
N GLY A 60 -13.24 13.14 14.73
CA GLY A 60 -11.94 12.59 15.12
C GLY A 60 -10.80 13.61 15.09
N VAL A 61 -10.78 14.51 14.09
CA VAL A 61 -9.80 15.59 13.99
C VAL A 61 -9.95 16.60 15.14
N LEU A 62 -11.17 16.89 15.57
CA LEU A 62 -11.46 17.80 16.69
C LEU A 62 -10.90 17.29 18.02
N TYR A 63 -10.98 15.99 18.30
CA TYR A 63 -10.50 15.40 19.55
C TYR A 63 -8.99 15.12 19.57
N LEU A 64 -8.32 15.11 18.43
CA LEU A 64 -6.87 14.85 18.35
C LEU A 64 -6.03 15.90 19.10
N PRO A 65 -6.20 17.22 18.90
CA PRO A 65 -5.48 18.22 19.69
C PRO A 65 -5.81 18.15 21.18
N LEU A 66 -7.07 17.83 21.52
CA LEU A 66 -7.52 17.66 22.91
C LEU A 66 -6.75 16.51 23.59
N GLY A 67 -6.61 15.36 22.92
CA GLY A 67 -5.80 14.22 23.38
C GLY A 67 -4.31 14.56 23.56
N VAL A 68 -3.72 15.33 22.63
CA VAL A 68 -2.33 15.84 22.75
C VAL A 68 -2.17 16.69 24.00
N LEU A 69 -3.07 17.65 24.20
CA LEU A 69 -3.04 18.59 25.33
C LEU A 69 -3.27 17.86 26.65
N ALA A 70 -4.24 16.94 26.71
CA ALA A 70 -4.52 16.12 27.89
C ALA A 70 -3.30 15.30 28.32
N ALA A 71 -2.67 14.56 27.39
CA ALA A 71 -1.48 13.76 27.70
C ALA A 71 -0.29 14.61 28.16
N ARG A 72 -0.12 15.81 27.58
CA ARG A 72 0.96 16.73 27.99
C ARG A 72 0.69 17.34 29.35
N SER A 73 -0.54 17.78 29.61
CA SER A 73 -0.95 18.32 30.91
C SER A 73 -0.84 17.26 31.99
N ALA A 74 -1.33 16.04 31.77
CA ALA A 74 -1.21 14.91 32.69
C ALA A 74 0.27 14.61 33.05
N ARG A 75 1.18 14.66 32.07
CA ARG A 75 2.62 14.53 32.33
C ARG A 75 3.19 15.72 33.10
N ALA A 76 2.77 16.94 32.78
CA ALA A 76 3.20 18.15 33.49
C ALA A 76 2.71 18.18 34.96
N LEU A 77 1.61 17.49 35.26
CA LEU A 77 1.10 17.26 36.61
C LEU A 77 1.89 16.20 37.40
N GLY A 78 2.82 15.47 36.77
CA GLY A 78 3.65 14.46 37.44
C GLY A 78 3.11 13.03 37.40
N LEU A 79 2.08 12.73 36.60
CA LEU A 79 1.40 11.42 36.55
C LEU A 79 2.21 10.29 35.87
N GLY A 80 3.49 10.52 35.57
CA GLY A 80 4.44 9.49 35.13
C GLY A 80 3.94 8.60 33.97
N ALA A 81 4.01 7.29 34.19
CA ALA A 81 3.60 6.27 33.21
C ALA A 81 2.08 6.14 33.06
N ALA A 82 1.30 6.58 34.06
CA ALA A 82 -0.18 6.55 34.03
C ALA A 82 -0.78 7.71 33.22
N ALA A 83 0.00 8.76 32.94
CA ALA A 83 -0.45 9.96 32.24
C ALA A 83 -1.23 9.72 30.91
N PRO A 84 -0.79 8.87 29.97
CA PRO A 84 -1.54 8.65 28.73
C PRO A 84 -2.88 7.92 28.96
N TRP A 85 -2.93 7.00 29.91
CA TRP A 85 -4.17 6.29 30.28
C TRP A 85 -5.18 7.23 30.94
N LEU A 86 -4.75 8.00 31.93
CA LEU A 86 -5.61 8.97 32.61
C LEU A 86 -6.06 10.09 31.66
N ALA A 87 -5.20 10.50 30.74
CA ALA A 87 -5.58 11.44 29.68
C ALA A 87 -6.64 10.85 28.74
N PHE A 88 -6.50 9.59 28.35
CA PHE A 88 -7.50 8.92 27.48
C PHE A 88 -8.83 8.81 28.20
N VAL A 89 -8.83 8.30 29.44
CA VAL A 89 -10.05 8.17 30.25
C VAL A 89 -10.72 9.53 30.46
N GLY A 90 -9.95 10.58 30.78
CA GLY A 90 -10.51 11.92 30.98
C GLY A 90 -11.11 12.52 29.71
N VAL A 91 -10.46 12.36 28.56
CA VAL A 91 -10.98 12.86 27.28
C VAL A 91 -12.16 12.03 26.79
N ALA A 92 -12.12 10.70 26.95
CA ALA A 92 -13.23 9.82 26.60
C ALA A 92 -14.46 10.10 27.48
N ALA A 93 -14.26 10.36 28.78
CA ALA A 93 -15.35 10.76 29.68
C ALA A 93 -15.95 12.10 29.27
N LEU A 94 -15.12 13.07 28.85
CA LEU A 94 -15.61 14.34 28.32
C LEU A 94 -16.40 14.14 27.03
N ALA A 95 -15.93 13.30 26.11
CA ALA A 95 -16.62 12.96 24.86
C ALA A 95 -18.02 12.40 25.13
N VAL A 96 -18.10 11.37 25.97
CA VAL A 96 -19.38 10.78 26.41
C VAL A 96 -20.29 11.81 27.09
N ALA A 97 -19.74 12.69 27.93
CA ALA A 97 -20.52 13.72 28.60
C ALA A 97 -21.06 14.79 27.63
N VAL A 98 -20.27 15.18 26.63
CA VAL A 98 -20.67 16.12 25.58
C VAL A 98 -21.75 15.51 24.68
N GLU A 99 -21.55 14.28 24.21
CA GLU A 99 -22.54 13.54 23.41
C GLU A 99 -23.85 13.36 24.19
N PHE A 100 -23.77 13.04 25.48
CA PHE A 100 -24.96 12.97 26.34
C PHE A 100 -25.64 14.33 26.47
N ALA A 101 -24.88 15.42 26.64
CA ALA A 101 -25.41 16.76 26.76
C ALA A 101 -26.13 17.21 25.47
N GLN A 102 -25.67 16.78 24.30
CA GLN A 102 -26.30 17.11 23.02
C GLN A 102 -27.76 16.64 22.88
N LEU A 103 -28.19 15.63 23.65
CA LEU A 103 -29.60 15.24 23.73
C LEU A 103 -30.51 16.41 24.11
N PHE A 104 -30.01 17.34 24.92
CA PHE A 104 -30.75 18.51 25.39
C PHE A 104 -30.72 19.67 24.38
N PHE A 105 -30.02 19.59 23.26
CA PHE A 105 -29.84 20.68 22.29
C PHE A 105 -30.24 20.26 20.86
N PRO A 106 -31.52 19.98 20.56
CA PRO A 106 -31.96 19.75 19.18
C PRO A 106 -31.62 20.98 18.30
N PRO A 107 -31.21 20.82 17.03
CA PRO A 107 -31.27 19.60 16.21
C PRO A 107 -30.01 18.71 16.26
N ARG A 108 -29.19 18.77 17.32
CA ARG A 108 -28.01 17.90 17.45
C ARG A 108 -28.39 16.42 17.36
N THR A 109 -27.59 15.67 16.61
CA THR A 109 -27.74 14.21 16.46
C THR A 109 -26.67 13.53 17.29
N VAL A 110 -27.05 12.44 17.96
CA VAL A 110 -26.15 11.63 18.79
C VAL A 110 -26.00 10.25 18.17
N SER A 111 -24.78 9.71 18.11
CA SER A 111 -24.52 8.43 17.45
C SER A 111 -23.32 7.67 18.03
N GLN A 112 -23.33 6.35 17.85
CA GLN A 112 -22.16 5.53 18.19
C GLN A 112 -20.95 5.81 17.30
N ASN A 113 -21.21 6.30 16.07
CA ASN A 113 -20.16 6.63 15.12
C ASN A 113 -19.31 7.79 15.65
N ASP A 114 -19.96 8.84 16.17
CA ASP A 114 -19.28 10.04 16.65
C ASP A 114 -18.40 9.73 17.85
N LEU A 115 -18.93 9.02 18.86
CA LEU A 115 -18.13 8.54 20.00
C LEU A 115 -16.91 7.72 19.55
N LEU A 116 -17.06 6.86 18.54
CA LEU A 116 -15.94 6.09 18.00
C LEU A 116 -14.89 7.00 17.36
N ALA A 117 -15.31 7.99 16.55
CA ALA A 117 -14.40 8.97 15.95
C ALA A 117 -13.65 9.78 17.00
N GLU A 118 -14.37 10.30 18.00
CA GLU A 118 -13.81 11.08 19.11
C GLU A 118 -12.77 10.27 19.90
N PHE A 119 -13.07 9.00 20.20
CA PHE A 119 -12.14 8.10 20.88
C PHE A 119 -10.89 7.81 20.04
N ILE A 120 -11.05 7.56 18.74
CA ILE A 120 -9.93 7.38 17.81
C ILE A 120 -9.06 8.66 17.79
N GLY A 121 -9.69 9.82 17.64
CA GLY A 121 -9.04 11.13 17.66
C GLY A 121 -8.23 11.36 18.93
N ALA A 122 -8.87 11.18 20.08
CA ALA A 122 -8.26 11.31 21.40
C ALA A 122 -7.07 10.35 21.58
N GLY A 123 -7.25 9.08 21.21
CA GLY A 123 -6.20 8.06 21.27
C GLY A 123 -4.99 8.40 20.41
N LEU A 124 -5.22 8.79 19.14
CA LEU A 124 -4.18 9.26 18.23
C LEU A 124 -3.47 10.50 18.78
N GLY A 125 -4.22 11.45 19.35
CA GLY A 125 -3.67 12.65 19.98
C GLY A 125 -2.70 12.32 21.12
N ILE A 126 -3.09 11.41 22.01
CA ILE A 126 -2.26 10.98 23.14
C ILE A 126 -0.99 10.28 22.66
N VAL A 127 -1.11 9.43 21.65
CA VAL A 127 0.02 8.75 21.00
C VAL A 127 0.98 9.75 20.35
N LEU A 128 0.45 10.79 19.70
CA LEU A 128 1.23 11.82 19.03
C LEU A 128 1.78 12.88 20.00
N ALA A 129 1.30 12.96 21.23
CA ALA A 129 1.70 13.96 22.22
C ALA A 129 3.22 14.11 22.41
N PRO A 130 4.04 13.04 22.42
CA PRO A 130 5.49 13.17 22.56
C PRO A 130 6.16 13.72 21.30
N VAL A 131 5.62 13.39 20.11
CA VAL A 131 6.07 13.96 18.83
C VAL A 131 5.70 15.43 18.77
N ALA A 132 4.46 15.78 19.12
CA ALA A 132 3.98 17.15 19.21
C ALA A 132 4.80 17.95 20.23
N ALA A 133 5.14 17.39 21.39
CA ALA A 133 5.98 18.06 22.39
C ALA A 133 7.42 18.27 21.90
N ALA A 134 8.01 17.28 21.22
CA ALA A 134 9.32 17.44 20.60
C ALA A 134 9.27 18.40 19.41
N GLY A 135 8.16 18.47 18.67
CA GLY A 135 7.93 19.39 17.56
C GLY A 135 7.78 20.83 18.06
N VAL A 136 6.95 21.06 19.08
CA VAL A 136 6.73 22.37 19.70
C VAL A 136 7.98 22.88 20.41
N ARG A 137 8.69 22.05 21.20
CA ARG A 137 9.98 22.46 21.77
C ARG A 137 10.98 22.77 20.66
N ARG A 138 11.11 21.88 19.69
CA ARG A 138 11.93 22.15 18.51
C ARG A 138 11.43 23.30 17.68
N LEU A 139 10.17 23.79 17.83
CA LEU A 139 9.51 25.01 17.28
C LEU A 139 9.70 26.27 18.14
N LEU A 140 10.03 26.12 19.42
CA LEU A 140 10.36 27.22 20.32
C LEU A 140 11.88 27.45 20.39
N ASP A 141 12.68 26.38 20.38
CA ASP A 141 14.13 26.43 20.59
C ASP A 141 14.84 27.17 19.47
N GLY A 142 14.50 26.94 18.21
CA GLY A 142 15.06 27.74 17.13
C GLY A 142 14.62 29.22 17.16
N LEU A 143 13.53 29.64 17.85
CA LEU A 143 12.85 30.97 17.70
C LEU A 143 13.75 31.96 18.38
N HIS A 144 14.49 31.43 19.35
CA HIS A 144 15.69 31.94 19.96
C HIS A 144 16.97 31.72 19.10
N GLY A 145 17.07 30.67 18.28
CA GLY A 145 18.21 30.34 17.38
C GLY A 145 18.24 30.98 15.97
N GLY A 146 17.28 31.84 15.58
CA GLY A 146 17.29 32.63 14.33
C GLY A 146 16.61 31.99 13.09
N ALA A 147 16.22 32.83 12.12
CA ALA A 147 15.37 32.47 10.95
C ALA A 147 15.95 31.40 10.00
N ARG A 148 17.28 31.19 10.00
CA ARG A 148 17.95 30.17 9.17
C ARG A 148 17.56 28.73 9.54
N LEU A 149 17.24 28.47 10.81
CA LEU A 149 16.86 27.15 11.31
C LEU A 149 15.35 26.87 11.15
N TRP A 150 14.52 27.92 11.07
CA TRP A 150 13.06 27.78 10.98
C TRP A 150 12.43 27.96 9.63
N GLY A 151 12.96 28.82 8.76
CA GLY A 151 12.32 29.13 7.48
C GLY A 151 11.96 27.85 6.72
N PRO A 152 12.91 26.91 6.53
CA PRO A 152 12.62 25.59 5.95
C PRO A 152 11.61 24.75 6.74
N ARG A 153 11.55 24.88 8.08
CA ARG A 153 10.60 24.14 8.93
C ARG A 153 9.17 24.68 8.82
N LEU A 154 9.02 26.00 8.72
CA LEU A 154 7.73 26.64 8.45
C LEU A 154 7.22 26.27 7.06
N LEU A 155 8.12 26.22 6.06
CA LEU A 155 7.78 25.75 4.73
C LEU A 155 7.46 24.24 4.70
N GLU A 156 8.12 23.41 5.52
CA GLU A 156 7.74 22.00 5.72
C GLU A 156 6.32 21.88 6.31
N LEU A 157 6.03 22.67 7.35
CA LEU A 157 4.70 22.69 7.97
C LEU A 157 3.63 23.19 6.99
N TYR A 158 3.96 24.23 6.22
CA TYR A 158 3.11 24.74 5.15
C TYR A 158 2.85 23.67 4.09
N ALA A 159 3.87 22.96 3.63
CA ALA A 159 3.71 21.89 2.64
C ALA A 159 2.81 20.76 3.16
N LEU A 160 2.93 20.40 4.43
CA LEU A 160 2.04 19.43 5.07
C LEU A 160 0.60 19.96 5.19
N ALA A 161 0.43 21.20 5.62
CA ALA A 161 -0.89 21.84 5.74
C ALA A 161 -1.56 21.98 4.37
N TRP A 162 -0.80 22.40 3.34
CA TRP A 162 -1.26 22.51 1.96
C TRP A 162 -1.70 21.14 1.43
N LEU A 163 -0.92 20.08 1.67
CA LEU A 163 -1.30 18.74 1.26
C LEU A 163 -2.59 18.27 1.97
N ALA A 164 -2.67 18.45 3.29
CA ALA A 164 -3.87 18.09 4.06
C ALA A 164 -5.11 18.85 3.59
N LEU A 165 -4.99 20.17 3.39
CA LEU A 165 -6.08 21.01 2.87
C LEU A 165 -6.46 20.67 1.43
N SER A 166 -5.49 20.21 0.62
CA SER A 166 -5.78 19.76 -0.74
C SER A 166 -6.65 18.50 -0.76
N LEU A 167 -6.60 17.67 0.27
CA LEU A 167 -7.35 16.40 0.33
C LEU A 167 -8.68 16.51 1.09
N PHE A 168 -8.93 17.64 1.73
CA PHE A 168 -10.16 17.94 2.46
C PHE A 168 -11.34 18.11 1.48
N PRO A 169 -12.55 17.60 1.77
CA PRO A 169 -13.05 17.10 3.05
C PRO A 169 -12.88 15.59 3.31
N TYR A 170 -12.02 14.90 2.56
CA TYR A 170 -11.78 13.45 2.69
C TYR A 170 -13.00 12.58 2.38
N ASP A 171 -13.89 13.05 1.51
CA ASP A 171 -15.11 12.38 1.03
C ASP A 171 -14.83 11.35 -0.07
N LEU A 172 -14.01 10.34 0.27
CA LEU A 172 -13.54 9.31 -0.66
C LEU A 172 -14.69 8.45 -1.22
N LEU A 173 -14.65 8.23 -2.54
CA LEU A 173 -15.53 7.30 -3.24
C LEU A 173 -15.09 5.86 -2.94
N LEU A 174 -15.97 5.06 -2.34
CA LEU A 174 -15.66 3.69 -1.91
C LEU A 174 -16.38 2.62 -2.73
N THR A 175 -17.38 3.00 -3.53
CA THR A 175 -18.12 2.05 -4.37
C THR A 175 -17.96 2.33 -5.88
N PRO A 176 -18.03 1.30 -6.75
CA PRO A 176 -18.00 1.50 -8.19
C PRO A 176 -19.14 2.39 -8.71
N GLY A 177 -20.32 2.34 -8.07
CA GLY A 177 -21.46 3.19 -8.42
C GLY A 177 -21.21 4.68 -8.15
N GLU A 178 -20.55 5.00 -7.03
CA GLU A 178 -20.12 6.35 -6.68
C GLU A 178 -19.09 6.89 -7.70
N LEU A 179 -18.11 6.08 -8.10
CA LEU A 179 -17.13 6.46 -9.13
C LEU A 179 -17.78 6.67 -10.49
N ALA A 180 -18.71 5.80 -10.90
CA ALA A 180 -19.46 5.97 -12.14
C ALA A 180 -20.34 7.23 -12.13
N ALA A 181 -20.87 7.65 -10.97
CA ALA A 181 -21.55 8.92 -10.83
C ALA A 181 -20.58 10.10 -10.97
N LYS A 182 -19.38 10.02 -10.38
CA LYS A 182 -18.33 11.04 -10.53
C LYS A 182 -17.89 11.22 -11.97
N LEU A 183 -17.68 10.12 -12.71
CA LEU A 183 -17.25 10.16 -14.10
C LEU A 183 -18.31 10.76 -15.04
N ARG A 184 -19.59 10.74 -14.66
CA ARG A 184 -20.69 11.43 -15.37
C ARG A 184 -20.91 12.89 -14.92
N SER A 185 -20.20 13.34 -13.89
CA SER A 185 -20.34 14.68 -13.34
C SER A 185 -19.50 15.72 -14.10
N PRO A 186 -19.84 17.02 -14.04
CA PRO A 186 -19.02 18.09 -14.63
C PRO A 186 -17.74 18.42 -13.84
N GLN A 187 -17.40 17.64 -12.82
CA GLN A 187 -16.32 17.95 -11.86
C GLN A 187 -14.95 17.40 -12.28
N TRP A 188 -14.82 16.84 -13.49
CA TRP A 188 -13.52 16.41 -14.00
C TRP A 188 -13.39 16.69 -15.50
N GLY A 189 -12.14 16.83 -15.96
CA GLY A 189 -11.84 16.94 -17.39
C GLY A 189 -10.34 16.82 -17.68
N TRP A 190 -9.98 16.49 -18.92
CA TRP A 190 -8.58 16.28 -19.30
C TRP A 190 -7.72 17.54 -19.16
N VAL A 191 -8.26 18.70 -19.52
CA VAL A 191 -7.56 20.00 -19.40
C VAL A 191 -8.29 20.91 -18.43
N PHE A 192 -9.57 21.17 -18.68
CA PHE A 192 -10.46 21.91 -17.79
C PHE A 192 -11.67 21.05 -17.44
N ALA A 193 -12.08 21.07 -16.18
CA ALA A 193 -13.35 20.46 -15.78
C ALA A 193 -14.53 21.35 -16.24
N PRO A 194 -15.64 20.79 -16.76
CA PRO A 194 -16.79 21.59 -17.22
C PRO A 194 -17.38 22.55 -16.18
N ILE A 195 -17.23 22.25 -14.89
CA ILE A 195 -17.67 23.12 -13.78
C ILE A 195 -16.82 24.40 -13.65
N ASP A 196 -15.57 24.38 -14.11
CA ASP A 196 -14.63 25.51 -14.06
C ASP A 196 -14.62 26.23 -15.43
N GLY A 197 -15.46 27.25 -15.58
CA GLY A 197 -15.57 28.04 -16.82
C GLY A 197 -15.26 29.54 -16.64
N GLY A 198 -14.74 30.17 -17.71
CA GLY A 198 -14.59 31.62 -17.81
C GLY A 198 -13.42 32.23 -17.01
N ALA A 199 -13.47 33.55 -16.79
CA ALA A 199 -12.38 34.32 -16.17
C ALA A 199 -12.06 33.90 -14.71
N LEU A 200 -13.03 33.34 -13.98
CA LEU A 200 -12.80 32.84 -12.62
C LEU A 200 -11.93 31.57 -12.60
N ALA A 201 -11.98 30.73 -13.64
CA ALA A 201 -11.15 29.52 -13.72
C ALA A 201 -9.66 29.88 -13.81
N LEU A 202 -9.31 30.91 -14.58
CA LEU A 202 -7.93 31.42 -14.66
C LEU A 202 -7.46 32.01 -13.33
N LEU A 203 -8.34 32.72 -12.61
CA LEU A 203 -8.03 33.23 -11.28
C LEU A 203 -7.80 32.09 -10.28
N LYS A 204 -8.62 31.04 -10.33
CA LYS A 204 -8.46 29.83 -9.50
C LYS A 204 -7.10 29.17 -9.74
N LEU A 205 -6.71 28.98 -11.00
CA LEU A 205 -5.39 28.42 -11.35
C LEU A 205 -4.23 29.32 -10.90
N ALA A 206 -4.37 30.64 -11.01
CA ALA A 206 -3.36 31.57 -10.50
C ALA A 206 -3.21 31.47 -8.97
N VAL A 207 -4.31 31.31 -8.24
CA VAL A 207 -4.31 31.07 -6.79
C VAL A 207 -3.67 29.71 -6.47
N GLU A 208 -4.00 28.65 -7.19
CA GLU A 208 -3.38 27.32 -7.03
C GLU A 208 -1.86 27.38 -7.22
N ALA A 209 -1.38 28.09 -8.26
CA ALA A 209 0.04 28.30 -8.50
C ALA A 209 0.69 29.09 -7.34
N ALA A 210 0.05 30.15 -6.88
CA ALA A 210 0.56 30.98 -5.78
C ALA A 210 0.67 30.20 -4.46
N VAL A 211 -0.33 29.38 -4.14
CA VAL A 211 -0.36 28.52 -2.95
C VAL A 211 0.64 27.35 -3.07
N ALA A 212 0.92 26.87 -4.28
CA ALA A 212 1.94 25.85 -4.51
C ALA A 212 3.38 26.39 -4.41
N ALA A 213 3.60 27.69 -4.63
CA ALA A 213 4.93 28.29 -4.71
C ALA A 213 5.84 28.12 -3.46
N PRO A 214 5.34 28.23 -2.21
CA PRO A 214 6.18 28.00 -1.03
C PRO A 214 6.79 26.59 -0.97
N VAL A 215 6.16 25.59 -1.59
CA VAL A 215 6.73 24.24 -1.69
C VAL A 215 7.92 24.22 -2.65
N GLY A 216 7.83 24.90 -3.79
CA GLY A 216 8.97 25.14 -4.68
C GLY A 216 10.13 25.86 -3.99
N TRP A 217 9.82 26.85 -3.15
CA TRP A 217 10.81 27.53 -2.31
C TRP A 217 11.50 26.55 -1.35
N LEU A 218 10.74 25.66 -0.68
CA LEU A 218 11.32 24.61 0.17
C LEU A 218 12.29 23.71 -0.61
N LEU A 219 11.93 23.30 -1.83
CA LEU A 219 12.77 22.45 -2.67
C LEU A 219 14.11 23.12 -3.00
N ALA A 220 14.08 24.40 -3.35
CA ALA A 220 15.28 25.18 -3.61
C ALA A 220 16.16 25.35 -2.37
N LEU A 221 15.57 25.66 -1.20
CA LEU A 221 16.34 25.86 0.04
C LEU A 221 16.96 24.57 0.58
N ARG A 222 16.23 23.46 0.55
CA ARG A 222 16.64 22.22 1.23
C ARG A 222 17.37 21.25 0.35
N TRP A 223 16.97 21.17 -0.91
CA TRP A 223 17.51 20.20 -1.88
C TRP A 223 18.24 20.87 -3.05
N ARG A 224 18.41 22.20 -3.02
CA ARG A 224 19.11 22.99 -4.06
C ARG A 224 18.62 22.68 -5.47
N ARG A 225 17.31 22.45 -5.62
CA ARG A 225 16.70 22.15 -6.91
C ARG A 225 16.50 23.44 -7.71
N GLU A 226 16.89 23.38 -8.98
CA GLU A 226 16.62 24.42 -9.96
C GLU A 226 15.13 24.47 -10.33
N ALA A 227 14.68 25.58 -10.91
CA ALA A 227 13.28 25.80 -11.24
C ALA A 227 12.67 24.68 -12.10
N ALA A 228 13.44 24.12 -13.06
CA ALA A 228 12.99 23.01 -13.89
C ALA A 228 12.77 21.72 -13.09
N ALA A 229 13.69 21.38 -12.18
CA ALA A 229 13.55 20.20 -11.33
C ALA A 229 12.41 20.37 -10.30
N ALA A 230 12.18 21.60 -9.81
CA ALA A 230 11.03 21.91 -8.98
C ALA A 230 9.71 21.82 -9.77
N ALA A 231 9.68 22.26 -11.03
CA ALA A 231 8.54 22.12 -11.93
C ALA A 231 8.16 20.65 -12.12
N LEU A 232 9.14 19.77 -12.40
CA LEU A 232 8.91 18.33 -12.53
C LEU A 232 8.37 17.71 -11.24
N ALA A 233 8.87 18.12 -10.08
CA ALA A 233 8.30 17.70 -8.79
C ALA A 233 6.86 18.20 -8.63
N GLY A 234 6.56 19.43 -9.09
CA GLY A 234 5.21 19.99 -9.11
C GLY A 234 4.27 19.24 -10.06
N VAL A 235 4.75 18.77 -11.21
CA VAL A 235 3.98 17.88 -12.10
C VAL A 235 3.68 16.55 -11.41
N ALA A 236 4.69 15.90 -10.82
CA ALA A 236 4.51 14.62 -10.15
C ALA A 236 3.50 14.70 -8.98
N VAL A 237 3.65 15.72 -8.13
CA VAL A 237 2.71 15.98 -7.03
C VAL A 237 1.33 16.38 -7.56
N GLY A 238 1.28 17.19 -8.62
CA GLY A 238 0.04 17.61 -9.27
C GLY A 238 -0.74 16.42 -9.81
N VAL A 239 -0.11 15.53 -10.58
CA VAL A 239 -0.74 14.30 -11.08
C VAL A 239 -1.26 13.43 -9.93
N ALA A 240 -0.44 13.23 -8.89
CA ALA A 240 -0.88 12.46 -7.72
C ALA A 240 -2.10 13.10 -7.04
N LEU A 241 -2.12 14.43 -6.89
CA LEU A 241 -3.25 15.16 -6.33
C LEU A 241 -4.50 15.05 -7.20
N GLU A 242 -4.40 15.23 -8.52
CA GLU A 242 -5.55 15.13 -9.43
C GLU A 242 -6.17 13.71 -9.42
N VAL A 243 -5.34 12.66 -9.35
CA VAL A 243 -5.84 11.29 -9.18
C VAL A 243 -6.64 11.16 -7.89
N VAL A 244 -6.16 11.74 -6.78
CA VAL A 244 -6.91 11.72 -5.52
C VAL A 244 -8.17 12.60 -5.60
N GLN A 245 -8.13 13.77 -6.24
CA GLN A 245 -9.31 14.62 -6.46
C GLN A 245 -10.40 13.89 -7.23
N LEU A 246 -10.03 13.09 -8.24
CA LEU A 246 -10.98 12.27 -8.99
C LEU A 246 -11.68 11.22 -8.10
N LEU A 247 -11.02 10.78 -7.03
CA LEU A 247 -11.54 9.83 -6.04
C LEU A 247 -12.25 10.51 -4.86
N LEU A 248 -12.38 11.84 -4.86
CA LEU A 248 -13.14 12.61 -3.88
C LEU A 248 -14.48 13.03 -4.48
N ALA A 249 -15.59 12.88 -3.76
CA ALA A 249 -16.91 13.24 -4.27
C ALA A 249 -17.03 14.73 -4.63
N SER A 250 -16.46 15.60 -3.81
CA SER A 250 -16.42 17.05 -4.00
C SER A 250 -15.23 17.55 -4.83
N GLY A 251 -14.21 16.72 -5.06
CA GLY A 251 -12.94 17.12 -5.68
C GLY A 251 -13.08 17.50 -7.16
N VAL A 252 -12.48 18.62 -7.58
CA VAL A 252 -12.45 18.97 -9.02
C VAL A 252 -11.12 18.49 -9.60
N SER A 253 -11.18 17.59 -10.59
CA SER A 253 -9.98 16.98 -11.21
C SER A 253 -9.73 17.54 -12.62
N GLN A 254 -8.62 18.23 -12.84
CA GLN A 254 -8.29 18.81 -14.15
C GLN A 254 -6.79 18.94 -14.44
N GLY A 255 -6.40 18.72 -15.70
CA GLY A 255 -5.02 18.83 -16.15
C GLY A 255 -4.41 20.23 -15.96
N ALA A 256 -5.20 21.30 -16.08
CA ALA A 256 -4.74 22.68 -15.88
C ALA A 256 -4.22 22.92 -14.45
N SER A 257 -4.77 22.24 -13.44
CA SER A 257 -4.31 22.32 -12.05
C SER A 257 -2.94 21.65 -11.85
N VAL A 258 -2.57 20.66 -12.67
CA VAL A 258 -1.19 20.11 -12.69
C VAL A 258 -0.21 21.18 -13.16
N LEU A 259 -0.54 21.87 -14.25
CA LEU A 259 0.29 22.93 -14.83
C LEU A 259 0.42 24.12 -13.88
N ALA A 260 -0.67 24.54 -13.24
CA ALA A 260 -0.67 25.60 -12.23
C ALA A 260 0.28 25.28 -11.07
N ARG A 261 0.21 24.06 -10.51
CA ARG A 261 1.12 23.64 -9.43
C ARG A 261 2.57 23.54 -9.88
N ALA A 262 2.84 23.05 -11.09
CA ALA A 262 4.18 23.03 -11.68
C ALA A 262 4.75 24.44 -11.82
N ALA A 263 3.96 25.39 -12.34
CA ALA A 263 4.32 26.80 -12.45
C ALA A 263 4.58 27.43 -11.07
N GLY A 264 3.73 27.13 -10.09
CA GLY A 264 3.93 27.53 -8.70
C GLY A 264 5.26 27.06 -8.14
N PHE A 265 5.56 25.76 -8.25
CA PHE A 265 6.82 25.18 -7.77
C PHE A 265 8.04 25.81 -8.46
N ALA A 266 7.97 26.01 -9.77
CA ALA A 266 9.03 26.66 -10.54
C ALA A 266 9.25 28.11 -10.07
N ALA A 267 8.18 28.89 -9.94
CA ALA A 267 8.22 30.27 -9.49
C ALA A 267 8.78 30.39 -8.07
N GLY A 268 8.35 29.52 -7.16
CA GLY A 268 8.86 29.45 -5.80
C GLY A 268 10.36 29.14 -5.74
N ALA A 269 10.82 28.18 -6.52
CA ALA A 269 12.24 27.82 -6.60
C ALA A 269 13.08 28.95 -7.22
N ALA A 270 12.56 29.65 -8.23
CA ALA A 270 13.24 30.78 -8.87
C ALA A 270 13.31 32.04 -7.97
N LEU A 271 12.29 32.27 -7.14
CA LEU A 271 12.23 33.41 -6.21
C LEU A 271 13.03 33.17 -4.92
N ALA A 272 13.23 31.91 -4.54
CA ALA A 272 13.96 31.50 -3.33
C ALA A 272 15.34 32.18 -3.15
N PRO A 273 16.26 32.17 -4.13
CA PRO A 273 17.58 32.79 -3.96
C PRO A 273 17.52 34.31 -3.84
N ARG A 274 16.58 34.98 -4.54
CA ARG A 274 16.41 36.45 -4.50
C ARG A 274 15.87 36.92 -3.14
N LEU A 275 14.87 36.21 -2.60
CA LEU A 275 14.29 36.50 -1.29
C LEU A 275 15.26 36.15 -0.15
N ALA A 276 16.06 35.10 -0.31
CA ALA A 276 17.11 34.73 0.65
C ALA A 276 18.25 35.76 0.71
N ALA A 277 18.60 36.41 -0.41
CA ALA A 277 19.66 37.42 -0.47
C ALA A 277 19.25 38.79 0.10
N GLY A 278 18.01 39.24 -0.14
CA GLY A 278 17.53 40.57 0.30
C GLY A 278 17.05 40.62 1.76
N GLY A 279 16.59 39.49 2.32
CA GLY A 279 16.01 39.41 3.66
C GLY A 279 14.71 40.21 3.84
N ALA A 280 14.21 40.25 5.08
CA ALA A 280 12.95 40.91 5.43
C ALA A 280 12.83 42.40 5.00
N PRO A 281 13.88 43.24 5.07
CA PRO A 281 13.80 44.63 4.62
C PRO A 281 13.56 44.79 3.11
N ALA A 282 14.12 43.90 2.29
CA ALA A 282 13.89 43.91 0.85
C ALA A 282 12.45 43.49 0.52
N ALA A 283 11.92 42.47 1.20
CA ALA A 283 10.54 42.03 1.04
C ALA A 283 9.54 43.14 1.45
N ALA A 284 9.80 43.83 2.57
CA ALA A 284 9.02 44.99 3.02
C ALA A 284 9.12 46.16 2.02
N GLY A 285 10.28 46.41 1.42
CA GLY A 285 10.45 47.41 0.36
C GLY A 285 9.63 47.10 -0.89
N TRP A 286 9.63 45.83 -1.34
CA TRP A 286 8.81 45.37 -2.45
C TRP A 286 7.31 45.50 -2.18
N LEU A 287 6.84 45.04 -1.03
CA LEU A 287 5.43 45.17 -0.64
C LEU A 287 4.97 46.63 -0.56
N ARG A 288 5.81 47.54 -0.03
CA ARG A 288 5.50 48.97 0.00
C ARG A 288 5.34 49.55 -1.40
N ARG A 289 6.26 49.25 -2.33
CA ARG A 289 6.17 49.70 -3.73
C ARG A 289 4.94 49.15 -4.46
N LEU A 290 4.57 47.91 -4.16
CA LEU A 290 3.42 47.25 -4.77
C LEU A 290 2.08 47.56 -4.07
N THR A 291 2.08 48.29 -2.94
CA THR A 291 0.85 48.63 -2.18
C THR A 291 -0.32 49.09 -3.06
N PRO A 292 -0.18 50.11 -3.93
CA PRO A 292 -1.31 50.57 -4.74
C PRO A 292 -1.83 49.48 -5.68
N TRP A 293 -0.92 48.71 -6.30
CA TRP A 293 -1.28 47.61 -7.20
C TRP A 293 -1.94 46.44 -6.47
N ILE A 294 -1.43 46.08 -5.27
CA ILE A 294 -2.03 45.07 -4.40
C ILE A 294 -3.45 45.50 -4.03
N LEU A 295 -3.67 46.75 -3.62
CA LEU A 295 -5.01 47.23 -3.24
C LEU A 295 -5.96 47.30 -4.43
N ILE A 296 -5.51 47.79 -5.59
CA ILE A 296 -6.30 47.85 -6.83
C ILE A 296 -6.73 46.44 -7.29
N ALA A 297 -5.85 45.44 -7.16
CA ALA A 297 -6.18 44.06 -7.53
C ALA A 297 -7.02 43.34 -6.46
N TRP A 298 -6.73 43.57 -5.18
CA TRP A 298 -7.33 42.85 -4.06
C TRP A 298 -8.75 43.32 -3.72
N LEU A 299 -9.01 44.64 -3.71
CA LEU A 299 -10.31 45.18 -3.31
C LEU A 299 -11.48 44.66 -4.18
N PRO A 300 -11.39 44.67 -5.54
CA PRO A 300 -12.46 44.13 -6.37
C PRO A 300 -12.68 42.64 -6.15
N VAL A 301 -11.59 41.87 -5.95
CA VAL A 301 -11.68 40.42 -5.67
C VAL A 301 -12.36 40.17 -4.32
N LEU A 302 -12.01 40.94 -3.29
CA LEU A 302 -12.62 40.84 -1.96
C LEU A 302 -14.13 41.10 -2.02
N VAL A 303 -14.55 42.15 -2.75
CA VAL A 303 -15.97 42.48 -2.94
C VAL A 303 -16.69 41.42 -3.77
N ALA A 304 -16.06 40.94 -4.85
CA ALA A 304 -16.63 39.91 -5.72
C ALA A 304 -16.86 38.57 -5.01
N VAL A 305 -15.86 38.10 -4.24
CA VAL A 305 -15.94 36.83 -3.48
C VAL A 305 -17.00 36.91 -2.38
N ASN A 306 -17.20 38.09 -1.78
CA ASN A 306 -18.27 38.32 -0.80
C ASN A 306 -19.63 38.64 -1.42
N GLY A 307 -19.75 38.57 -2.76
CA GLY A 307 -21.04 38.65 -3.43
C GLY A 307 -21.52 40.04 -3.81
N GLY A 308 -20.73 41.09 -3.55
CA GLY A 308 -21.12 42.48 -3.79
C GLY A 308 -21.36 42.85 -5.26
N LEU A 309 -20.91 42.00 -6.21
CA LEU A 309 -21.11 42.19 -7.65
C LEU A 309 -22.19 41.30 -8.26
N ARG A 310 -22.86 40.44 -7.47
CA ARG A 310 -23.80 39.42 -7.97
C ARG A 310 -25.17 39.42 -7.28
N GLY A 311 -25.30 39.96 -6.07
CA GLY A 311 -26.56 39.97 -5.34
C GLY A 311 -27.45 41.18 -5.69
N PRO A 312 -28.78 41.02 -5.80
CA PRO A 312 -29.68 42.16 -5.93
C PRO A 312 -29.65 43.02 -4.66
N TRP A 313 -29.43 44.32 -4.81
CA TRP A 313 -29.50 45.25 -3.69
C TRP A 313 -30.96 45.47 -3.28
N HIS A 314 -31.33 45.13 -2.05
CA HIS A 314 -32.73 45.14 -1.57
C HIS A 314 -33.06 46.31 -0.63
N GLY A 315 -32.16 47.30 -0.52
CA GLY A 315 -32.40 48.58 0.16
C GLY A 315 -32.47 48.50 1.69
N LEU A 316 -32.76 49.64 2.31
CA LEU A 316 -32.81 49.79 3.79
C LEU A 316 -33.88 48.91 4.46
N PRO A 317 -35.12 48.77 3.95
CA PRO A 317 -36.13 47.90 4.57
C PRO A 317 -35.68 46.45 4.62
N GLY A 318 -35.05 45.97 3.56
CA GLY A 318 -34.49 44.64 3.49
C GLY A 318 -33.28 44.42 4.41
N ALA A 319 -32.46 45.45 4.59
CA ALA A 319 -31.37 45.43 5.57
C ALA A 319 -31.87 45.36 7.01
N LEU A 320 -32.96 46.07 7.35
CA LEU A 320 -33.60 45.94 8.66
C LEU A 320 -34.19 44.54 8.88
N ALA A 321 -34.75 43.91 7.85
CA ALA A 321 -35.23 42.54 7.95
C ALA A 321 -34.07 41.56 8.22
N SER A 322 -32.98 41.68 7.47
CA SER A 322 -31.77 40.86 7.65
C SER A 322 -31.14 41.06 9.03
N TRP A 323 -31.19 42.28 9.57
CA TRP A 323 -30.72 42.59 10.92
C TRP A 323 -31.57 41.91 12.01
N ARG A 324 -32.90 41.82 11.83
CA ARG A 324 -33.80 41.17 12.80
C ARG A 324 -33.61 39.65 12.86
N GLU A 325 -33.18 39.04 11.77
CA GLU A 325 -32.90 37.60 11.65
C GLU A 325 -31.43 37.24 11.91
N LEU A 326 -30.58 38.24 12.23
CA LEU A 326 -29.16 38.04 12.48
C LEU A 326 -28.91 37.41 13.85
N HIS A 327 -28.27 36.25 13.87
CA HIS A 327 -27.78 35.61 15.08
C HIS A 327 -26.35 36.04 15.36
N LEU A 328 -26.13 36.66 16.53
CA LEU A 328 -24.81 37.15 16.94
C LEU A 328 -23.89 36.08 17.55
N LEU A 329 -24.41 34.88 17.77
CA LEU A 329 -23.66 33.79 18.40
C LEU A 329 -22.52 33.32 17.47
N PRO A 330 -21.25 33.32 17.92
CA PRO A 330 -20.14 32.80 17.12
C PRO A 330 -20.38 31.36 16.66
N PHE A 331 -19.98 31.06 15.43
CA PHE A 331 -20.14 29.74 14.79
C PHE A 331 -21.59 29.27 14.57
N TYR A 332 -22.61 30.09 14.86
CA TYR A 332 -24.02 29.74 14.62
C TYR A 332 -24.26 29.35 13.16
N TYR A 333 -23.82 30.19 12.22
CA TYR A 333 -24.00 29.92 10.79
C TYR A 333 -23.12 28.78 10.28
N HIS A 334 -21.97 28.53 10.91
CA HIS A 334 -21.10 27.41 10.56
C HIS A 334 -21.76 26.06 10.92
N TYR A 335 -22.59 26.01 11.95
CA TYR A 335 -23.33 24.81 12.36
C TYR A 335 -24.40 24.37 11.34
N TYR A 336 -25.11 25.32 10.72
CA TYR A 336 -26.15 25.00 9.73
C TYR A 336 -25.61 24.71 8.32
N THR A 337 -24.30 24.51 8.21
CA THR A 337 -23.62 24.07 6.99
C THR A 337 -22.86 22.79 7.29
N THR A 338 -22.49 22.04 6.26
CA THR A 338 -21.59 20.89 6.45
C THR A 338 -20.26 21.35 7.06
N GLU A 339 -19.63 20.54 7.88
CA GLU A 339 -18.34 20.78 8.54
C GLU A 339 -17.27 21.14 7.50
N ALA A 340 -17.37 20.53 6.31
CA ALA A 340 -16.55 20.84 5.15
C ALA A 340 -16.66 22.31 4.70
N GLN A 341 -17.88 22.77 4.46
CA GLN A 341 -18.17 24.14 4.04
C GLN A 341 -17.84 25.15 5.15
N ALA A 342 -18.11 24.81 6.40
CA ALA A 342 -17.76 25.62 7.56
C ALA A 342 -16.24 25.87 7.64
N LEU A 343 -15.42 24.82 7.49
CA LEU A 343 -13.96 24.95 7.51
C LEU A 343 -13.43 25.71 6.29
N GLN A 344 -13.99 25.46 5.10
CA GLN A 344 -13.64 26.18 3.88
C GLN A 344 -13.96 27.68 4.03
N SER A 345 -15.12 28.01 4.59
CA SER A 345 -15.53 29.38 4.90
C SER A 345 -14.54 30.03 5.86
N ALA A 346 -14.27 29.41 7.01
CA ALA A 346 -13.30 29.91 7.99
C ALA A 346 -11.90 30.11 7.39
N GLY A 347 -11.41 29.16 6.58
CA GLY A 347 -10.13 29.26 5.88
C GLY A 347 -10.10 30.40 4.85
N SER A 348 -11.18 30.55 4.07
CA SER A 348 -11.30 31.62 3.08
C SER A 348 -11.27 33.00 3.74
N VAL A 349 -11.97 33.17 4.87
CA VAL A 349 -12.00 34.40 5.66
C VAL A 349 -10.65 34.67 6.29
N ALA A 350 -10.00 33.65 6.87
CA ALA A 350 -8.66 33.79 7.45
C ALA A 350 -7.62 34.27 6.41
N LEU A 351 -7.75 33.84 5.14
CA LEU A 351 -6.84 34.20 4.05
C LEU A 351 -7.18 35.53 3.37
N ALA A 352 -8.47 35.83 3.18
CA ALA A 352 -8.95 36.94 2.36
C ALA A 352 -8.41 38.30 2.82
N TYR A 353 -8.17 38.49 4.12
CA TYR A 353 -7.73 39.77 4.70
C TYR A 353 -6.22 39.84 5.02
N LEU A 354 -5.46 38.77 4.78
CA LEU A 354 -4.01 38.73 5.04
C LEU A 354 -3.18 39.79 4.32
N PRO A 355 -3.52 40.26 3.09
CA PRO A 355 -2.79 41.35 2.45
C PRO A 355 -2.69 42.61 3.31
N LEU A 356 -3.74 42.98 4.04
CA LEU A 356 -3.72 44.13 4.97
C LEU A 356 -2.75 43.93 6.14
N ALA A 357 -2.64 42.69 6.64
CA ALA A 357 -1.68 42.36 7.70
C ALA A 357 -0.22 42.42 7.21
N ALA A 358 0.04 41.90 6.01
CA ALA A 358 1.35 41.96 5.37
C ALA A 358 1.77 43.39 5.03
N LEU A 359 0.84 44.22 4.54
CA LEU A 359 1.08 45.64 4.32
C LEU A 359 1.34 46.38 5.64
N GLY A 360 0.53 46.16 6.67
CA GLY A 360 0.76 46.76 7.98
C GLY A 360 2.13 46.43 8.56
N TRP A 361 2.61 45.19 8.38
CA TRP A 361 4.00 44.82 8.69
C TRP A 361 5.03 45.54 7.81
N ALA A 362 4.85 45.57 6.49
CA ALA A 362 5.77 46.20 5.55
C ALA A 362 5.93 47.71 5.77
N TRP A 363 4.87 48.37 6.27
CA TRP A 363 4.83 49.79 6.65
C TRP A 363 5.24 50.04 8.11
N GLY A 364 5.72 49.02 8.83
CA GLY A 364 6.25 49.17 10.20
C GLY A 364 5.19 49.44 11.27
N ARG A 365 3.91 49.14 11.02
CA ARG A 365 2.83 49.34 12.00
C ARG A 365 2.83 48.26 13.07
N PRO A 366 2.27 48.51 14.28
CA PRO A 366 2.15 47.46 15.28
C PRO A 366 1.03 46.47 14.90
N ALA A 367 1.15 45.20 15.34
CA ALA A 367 0.19 44.13 15.02
C ALA A 367 -1.27 44.51 15.35
N ARG A 368 -1.48 45.25 16.45
CA ARG A 368 -2.79 45.79 16.82
C ARG A 368 -3.41 46.70 15.77
N THR A 369 -2.60 47.51 15.08
CA THR A 369 -3.08 48.41 14.03
C THR A 369 -3.44 47.62 12.77
N SER A 370 -2.64 46.60 12.43
CA SER A 370 -2.98 45.68 11.32
C SER A 370 -4.26 44.89 11.60
N ALA A 371 -4.43 44.39 12.82
CA ALA A 371 -5.65 43.71 13.23
C ALA A 371 -6.86 44.66 13.23
N LEU A 372 -6.69 45.92 13.63
CA LEU A 372 -7.73 46.94 13.54
C LEU A 372 -8.13 47.23 12.08
N TRP A 373 -7.16 47.39 11.17
CA TRP A 373 -7.46 47.56 9.74
C TRP A 373 -8.25 46.39 9.17
N VAL A 374 -7.87 45.17 9.53
CA VAL A 374 -8.60 43.96 9.13
C VAL A 374 -9.99 43.93 9.75
N LEU A 375 -10.12 44.22 11.05
CA LEU A 375 -11.39 44.29 11.75
C LEU A 375 -12.34 45.30 11.08
N THR A 376 -11.85 46.49 10.74
CA THR A 376 -12.63 47.50 10.01
C THR A 376 -13.03 46.99 8.63
N ALA A 377 -12.12 46.39 7.87
CA ALA A 377 -12.41 45.87 6.54
C ALA A 377 -13.45 44.74 6.57
N VAL A 378 -13.32 43.77 7.48
CA VAL A 378 -14.28 42.68 7.63
C VAL A 378 -15.62 43.21 8.14
N ALA A 379 -15.65 44.14 9.09
CA ALA A 379 -16.88 44.77 9.56
C ALA A 379 -17.63 45.51 8.45
N LEU A 380 -16.92 46.22 7.56
CA LEU A 380 -17.53 46.89 6.40
C LEU A 380 -18.10 45.87 5.41
N VAL A 381 -17.38 44.78 5.14
CA VAL A 381 -17.85 43.72 4.24
C VAL A 381 -19.08 43.00 4.82
N GLU A 382 -19.04 42.62 6.10
CA GLU A 382 -20.17 41.97 6.78
C GLU A 382 -21.38 42.91 6.90
N ALA A 383 -21.17 44.20 7.19
CA ALA A 383 -22.24 45.20 7.19
C ALA A 383 -22.83 45.40 5.79
N GLY A 384 -22.00 45.33 4.74
CA GLY A 384 -22.46 45.39 3.35
C GLY A 384 -23.38 44.23 2.98
N LYS A 385 -23.20 43.04 3.56
CA LYS A 385 -24.07 41.87 3.32
C LYS A 385 -25.49 42.07 3.81
N LEU A 386 -25.74 42.97 4.77
CA LEU A 386 -27.10 43.33 5.18
C LEU A 386 -27.95 43.88 4.03
N PHE A 387 -27.31 44.45 3.00
CA PHE A 387 -27.99 45.07 1.87
C PHE A 387 -28.03 44.19 0.61
N LEU A 388 -27.57 42.92 0.70
CA LEU A 388 -27.52 41.97 -0.41
C LEU A 388 -28.64 40.92 -0.29
N GLY A 389 -29.52 40.87 -1.30
CA GLY A 389 -30.56 39.85 -1.40
C GLY A 389 -30.04 38.52 -1.95
N GLY A 390 -30.86 37.47 -1.89
CA GLY A 390 -30.54 36.15 -2.45
C GLY A 390 -29.81 35.20 -1.50
N GLY A 391 -30.09 35.27 -0.19
CA GLY A 391 -29.65 34.26 0.78
C GLY A 391 -28.22 34.42 1.33
N ARG A 392 -27.58 35.58 1.14
CA ARG A 392 -26.32 35.91 1.83
C ARG A 392 -26.63 36.66 3.13
N HIS A 393 -26.01 36.24 4.23
CA HIS A 393 -26.17 36.87 5.53
C HIS A 393 -24.80 37.33 6.07
N PRO A 394 -24.76 38.35 6.94
CA PRO A 394 -23.59 38.64 7.74
C PRO A 394 -23.22 37.45 8.64
N ASP A 395 -21.92 37.23 8.87
CA ASP A 395 -21.43 36.25 9.84
C ASP A 395 -20.53 36.93 10.89
N PRO A 396 -21.01 37.10 12.13
CA PRO A 396 -20.23 37.68 13.24
C PRO A 396 -18.93 36.91 13.53
N THR A 397 -18.86 35.62 13.20
CA THR A 397 -17.67 34.77 13.39
C THR A 397 -16.49 35.30 12.58
N ASN A 398 -16.75 35.94 11.44
CA ASN A 398 -15.70 36.50 10.58
C ASN A 398 -14.97 37.67 11.24
N LEU A 399 -15.63 38.40 12.14
CA LEU A 399 -15.03 39.45 12.96
C LEU A 399 -14.01 38.90 13.98
N LEU A 400 -14.08 37.60 14.29
CA LEU A 400 -13.12 36.92 15.16
C LEU A 400 -11.98 36.29 14.36
N ILE A 401 -12.34 35.56 13.29
CA ILE A 401 -11.40 34.78 12.47
C ILE A 401 -10.39 35.69 11.76
N ALA A 402 -10.87 36.71 11.05
CA ALA A 402 -10.00 37.54 10.20
C ALA A 402 -8.96 38.34 11.01
N PRO A 403 -9.31 39.06 12.10
CA PRO A 403 -8.33 39.78 12.90
C PRO A 403 -7.34 38.86 13.64
N ALA A 404 -7.78 37.68 14.09
CA ALA A 404 -6.91 36.69 14.72
C ALA A 404 -5.86 36.14 13.73
N ALA A 405 -6.28 35.78 12.52
CA ALA A 405 -5.40 35.34 11.44
C ALA A 405 -4.41 36.45 11.05
N ALA A 406 -4.89 37.69 10.93
CA ALA A 406 -4.07 38.87 10.65
C ALA A 406 -3.01 39.13 11.71
N TRP A 407 -3.38 39.04 12.99
CA TRP A 407 -2.44 39.16 14.11
C TRP A 407 -1.37 38.08 14.06
N GLY A 408 -1.78 36.83 13.82
CA GLY A 408 -0.87 35.68 13.67
C GLY A 408 0.15 35.87 12.56
N LEU A 409 -0.29 36.27 11.36
CA LEU A 409 0.60 36.55 10.23
C LEU A 409 1.55 37.71 10.55
N HIS A 410 1.05 38.81 11.13
CA HIS A 410 1.89 39.95 11.47
C HIS A 410 2.98 39.58 12.49
N ALA A 411 2.60 38.83 13.54
CA ALA A 411 3.53 38.34 14.55
C ALA A 411 4.61 37.43 13.92
N LEU A 412 4.21 36.56 12.99
CA LEU A 412 5.12 35.71 12.24
C LEU A 412 6.10 36.52 11.39
N LEU A 413 5.61 37.47 10.59
CA LEU A 413 6.45 38.33 9.74
C LEU A 413 7.43 39.16 10.56
N ARG A 414 7.02 39.66 11.73
CA ARG A 414 7.89 40.36 12.67
C ARG A 414 8.97 39.46 13.25
N ALA A 415 8.62 38.24 13.66
CA ALA A 415 9.58 37.27 14.16
C ALA A 415 10.61 36.87 13.09
N LEU A 416 10.17 36.75 11.82
CA LEU A 416 11.05 36.51 10.68
C LEU A 416 11.98 37.71 10.39
N ALA A 417 11.50 38.93 10.61
CA ALA A 417 12.27 40.16 10.38
C ALA A 417 13.33 40.43 11.45
N ALA A 418 13.08 40.02 12.70
CA ALA A 418 13.98 40.25 13.84
C ALA A 418 15.16 39.26 13.93
N ALA A 419 15.25 38.30 13.01
CA ALA A 419 16.28 37.27 13.06
C ALA A 419 17.65 37.75 12.53
N PRO A 420 18.76 37.41 13.21
CA PRO A 420 20.10 37.78 12.75
C PRO A 420 20.44 37.16 11.39
N ARG A 421 21.02 37.96 10.49
CA ARG A 421 21.53 37.53 9.17
C ARG A 421 22.79 36.69 9.37
N ALA A 422 22.83 35.49 8.79
CA ALA A 422 24.00 34.61 8.83
C ALA A 422 24.64 34.46 7.45
N ALA A 423 25.97 34.39 7.42
CA ALA A 423 26.79 34.25 6.23
C ALA A 423 26.48 32.96 5.43
N PRO A 424 26.63 32.99 4.10
CA PRO A 424 26.40 31.84 3.23
C PRO A 424 27.33 30.66 3.58
N ALA A 425 26.80 29.44 3.58
CA ALA A 425 27.61 28.23 3.80
C ALA A 425 28.43 27.89 2.54
N PRO A 426 29.67 27.41 2.70
CA PRO A 426 30.53 27.04 1.57
C PRO A 426 29.94 25.87 0.78
N ALA A 427 30.16 25.90 -0.54
CA ALA A 427 29.69 24.88 -1.48
C ALA A 427 30.59 23.63 -1.40
N ALA A 428 29.99 22.47 -1.13
CA ALA A 428 30.68 21.18 -1.28
C ALA A 428 30.80 20.84 -2.77
N ARG A 429 32.02 20.54 -3.23
CA ARG A 429 32.32 20.10 -4.59
C ARG A 429 31.85 18.66 -4.81
N PRO A 430 31.28 18.33 -5.98
CA PRO A 430 31.04 16.93 -6.36
C PRO A 430 32.36 16.25 -6.76
N GLU A 431 32.58 15.03 -6.29
CA GLU A 431 33.68 14.18 -6.76
C GLU A 431 33.46 13.72 -8.22
N PRO A 432 34.51 13.63 -9.05
CA PRO A 432 34.41 13.22 -10.44
C PRO A 432 34.22 11.70 -10.57
N ALA A 433 33.23 11.30 -11.38
CA ALA A 433 33.04 9.92 -11.78
C ALA A 433 34.17 9.46 -12.72
N GLY A 434 34.83 8.35 -12.40
CA GLY A 434 35.89 7.76 -13.22
C GLY A 434 35.40 7.26 -14.59
N PRO A 435 36.30 7.10 -15.57
CA PRO A 435 35.95 6.82 -16.97
C PRO A 435 35.36 5.40 -17.13
N LEU A 436 34.21 5.34 -17.80
CA LEU A 436 33.54 4.11 -18.22
C LEU A 436 34.35 3.43 -19.33
N ARG A 437 34.93 2.26 -19.07
CA ARG A 437 35.49 1.38 -20.11
C ARG A 437 34.37 0.61 -20.83
N PRO A 438 34.43 0.42 -22.16
CA PRO A 438 33.43 -0.38 -22.88
C PRO A 438 33.70 -1.89 -22.69
N PRO A 439 32.71 -2.72 -22.28
CA PRO A 439 32.88 -4.18 -22.19
C PRO A 439 32.63 -4.82 -23.57
N ARG A 440 33.50 -5.75 -24.00
CA ARG A 440 33.50 -6.33 -25.36
C ARG A 440 32.88 -7.73 -25.54
N LEU A 441 32.17 -8.33 -24.56
CA LEU A 441 31.54 -9.65 -24.80
C LEU A 441 30.21 -10.04 -24.08
N PRO A 442 29.71 -9.38 -23.00
CA PRO A 442 28.41 -9.77 -22.40
C PRO A 442 27.15 -9.11 -23.02
N TRP A 443 27.28 -8.35 -24.12
CA TRP A 443 26.16 -7.60 -24.73
C TRP A 443 25.28 -8.45 -25.67
N LEU A 444 25.65 -9.71 -25.94
CA LEU A 444 24.90 -10.62 -26.81
C LEU A 444 23.90 -11.52 -26.04
N LEU A 445 24.03 -11.64 -24.71
CA LEU A 445 23.15 -12.44 -23.86
C LEU A 445 21.76 -11.81 -23.62
N PRO A 446 21.62 -10.50 -23.36
CA PRO A 446 20.32 -9.87 -23.19
C PRO A 446 19.43 -9.95 -24.44
N PRO A 447 19.92 -9.72 -25.68
CA PRO A 447 19.11 -9.90 -26.89
C PRO A 447 18.64 -11.35 -27.13
N LEU A 448 19.46 -12.36 -26.80
CA LEU A 448 19.09 -13.78 -26.92
C LEU A 448 18.04 -14.20 -25.88
N LEU A 449 18.16 -13.72 -24.64
CA LEU A 449 17.14 -13.90 -23.59
C LEU A 449 15.85 -13.12 -23.90
N LEU A 450 15.97 -11.95 -24.52
CA LEU A 450 14.86 -11.12 -24.99
C LEU A 450 14.13 -11.75 -26.18
N ALA A 451 14.86 -12.36 -27.11
CA ALA A 451 14.30 -13.09 -28.25
C ALA A 451 13.55 -14.37 -27.80
N ALA A 452 14.08 -15.09 -26.81
CA ALA A 452 13.39 -16.21 -26.19
C ALA A 452 12.12 -15.77 -25.43
N ALA A 453 12.16 -14.62 -24.73
CA ALA A 453 10.99 -14.03 -24.07
C ALA A 453 9.90 -13.56 -25.06
N LEU A 454 10.32 -12.95 -26.17
CA LEU A 454 9.46 -12.41 -27.23
C LEU A 454 8.76 -13.49 -28.07
N ALA A 455 9.44 -14.61 -28.34
CA ALA A 455 8.87 -15.71 -29.11
C ALA A 455 7.83 -16.53 -28.32
N TYR A 456 7.82 -16.39 -26.99
CA TYR A 456 7.04 -17.27 -26.13
C TYR A 456 5.77 -16.57 -25.60
N GLN A 457 5.78 -15.31 -25.13
CA GLN A 457 4.69 -14.81 -24.27
C GLN A 457 3.52 -14.09 -24.99
N PRO A 458 2.25 -14.33 -24.59
CA PRO A 458 1.07 -13.69 -25.18
C PRO A 458 0.94 -12.17 -24.90
N PHE A 459 1.73 -11.63 -23.97
CA PHE A 459 1.82 -10.19 -23.63
C PHE A 459 3.18 -9.59 -24.02
N ALA A 460 3.80 -10.12 -25.07
CA ALA A 460 5.16 -9.81 -25.48
C ALA A 460 5.49 -8.31 -25.47
N GLY A 461 4.59 -7.43 -25.94
CA GLY A 461 4.84 -5.98 -26.00
C GLY A 461 4.99 -5.28 -24.64
N LEU A 462 4.04 -5.48 -23.72
CA LEU A 462 4.07 -4.84 -22.38
C LEU A 462 5.17 -5.43 -21.51
N LEU A 463 5.33 -6.76 -21.54
CA LEU A 463 6.41 -7.43 -20.81
C LEU A 463 7.77 -6.97 -21.34
N LEU A 464 7.94 -6.88 -22.66
CA LEU A 464 9.15 -6.34 -23.29
C LEU A 464 9.43 -4.91 -22.83
N ALA A 465 8.44 -4.02 -22.89
CA ALA A 465 8.61 -2.63 -22.45
C ALA A 465 9.02 -2.56 -20.97
N GLY A 466 8.40 -3.38 -20.11
CA GLY A 466 8.75 -3.49 -18.70
C GLY A 466 10.18 -4.02 -18.47
N LEU A 467 10.57 -5.09 -19.17
CA LEU A 467 11.93 -5.65 -19.09
C LEU A 467 12.99 -4.67 -19.61
N LEU A 468 12.71 -3.93 -20.68
CA LEU A 468 13.59 -2.89 -21.20
C LEU A 468 13.72 -1.71 -20.22
N ALA A 469 12.62 -1.27 -19.61
CA ALA A 469 12.64 -0.25 -18.58
C ALA A 469 13.44 -0.71 -17.34
N ALA A 470 13.27 -1.96 -16.91
CA ALA A 470 14.06 -2.56 -15.84
C ALA A 470 15.55 -2.62 -16.20
N CYS A 471 15.88 -3.09 -17.40
CA CYS A 471 17.26 -3.10 -17.91
C CYS A 471 17.86 -1.70 -17.93
N ALA A 472 17.14 -0.70 -18.41
CA ALA A 472 17.58 0.69 -18.45
C ALA A 472 17.82 1.26 -17.04
N ALA A 473 16.89 1.00 -16.11
CA ALA A 473 17.02 1.42 -14.71
C ALA A 473 18.24 0.77 -14.02
N VAL A 474 18.44 -0.54 -14.20
CA VAL A 474 19.59 -1.27 -13.64
C VAL A 474 20.90 -0.86 -14.32
N ALA A 475 20.89 -0.58 -15.63
CA ALA A 475 22.06 -0.08 -16.34
C ALA A 475 22.48 1.32 -15.87
N TRP A 476 21.50 2.17 -15.54
CA TRP A 476 21.69 3.49 -14.94
C TRP A 476 22.21 3.38 -13.50
N ARG A 477 21.58 2.54 -12.66
CA ARG A 477 21.97 2.30 -11.27
C ARG A 477 21.85 0.80 -10.91
N PRO A 478 22.96 0.03 -10.93
CA PRO A 478 22.94 -1.41 -10.71
C PRO A 478 22.26 -1.88 -9.42
N VAL A 479 22.38 -1.10 -8.34
CA VAL A 479 21.74 -1.40 -7.05
C VAL A 479 20.21 -1.51 -7.13
N LEU A 480 19.57 -0.87 -8.12
CA LEU A 480 18.11 -0.93 -8.31
C LEU A 480 17.60 -2.34 -8.62
N ALA A 481 18.46 -3.26 -9.09
CA ALA A 481 18.09 -4.67 -9.22
C ALA A 481 17.63 -5.27 -7.88
N LEU A 482 18.22 -4.84 -6.77
CA LEU A 482 17.81 -5.26 -5.43
C LEU A 482 16.46 -4.67 -4.99
N ALA A 483 15.91 -3.68 -5.68
CA ALA A 483 14.53 -3.22 -5.46
C ALA A 483 13.54 -3.90 -6.41
N LEU A 484 13.89 -3.98 -7.70
CA LEU A 484 13.00 -4.49 -8.75
C LEU A 484 12.65 -5.97 -8.55
N VAL A 485 13.65 -6.81 -8.25
CA VAL A 485 13.44 -8.26 -8.05
C VAL A 485 12.46 -8.53 -6.90
N PRO A 486 12.69 -8.07 -5.64
CA PRO A 486 11.74 -8.32 -4.56
C PRO A 486 10.39 -7.61 -4.75
N ALA A 487 10.33 -6.48 -5.47
CA ALA A 487 9.06 -5.83 -5.79
C ALA A 487 8.20 -6.65 -6.77
N ALA A 488 8.84 -7.31 -7.74
CA ALA A 488 8.18 -8.13 -8.75
C ALA A 488 7.80 -9.53 -8.22
N LEU A 489 8.51 -10.03 -7.20
CA LEU A 489 8.33 -11.38 -6.66
C LEU A 489 6.85 -11.78 -6.43
N PRO A 490 5.99 -10.98 -5.79
CA PRO A 490 4.59 -11.36 -5.57
C PRO A 490 3.66 -11.11 -6.77
N VAL A 491 4.01 -10.22 -7.71
CA VAL A 491 3.05 -9.70 -8.71
C VAL A 491 3.33 -10.12 -10.14
N LEU A 492 4.56 -10.49 -10.45
CA LEU A 492 4.95 -10.90 -11.80
C LEU A 492 4.70 -12.40 -11.99
N ASP A 493 3.47 -12.85 -11.72
CA ASP A 493 3.00 -14.26 -11.73
C ASP A 493 1.85 -14.44 -12.72
N LEU A 494 2.14 -14.36 -14.03
CA LEU A 494 1.10 -14.28 -15.05
C LEU A 494 0.64 -15.64 -15.58
N ALA A 495 0.97 -16.75 -14.92
CA ALA A 495 0.55 -18.09 -15.30
C ALA A 495 -0.97 -18.22 -15.58
N PRO A 496 -1.89 -17.54 -14.86
CA PRO A 496 -3.33 -17.59 -15.18
C PRO A 496 -3.70 -16.96 -16.52
N TRP A 497 -2.86 -16.10 -17.09
CA TRP A 497 -3.04 -15.50 -18.41
C TRP A 497 -2.20 -16.19 -19.49
N THR A 498 -1.01 -16.69 -19.14
CA THR A 498 -0.05 -17.26 -20.10
C THR A 498 -0.11 -18.78 -20.19
N GLY A 499 -0.72 -19.45 -19.22
CA GLY A 499 -0.69 -20.90 -19.03
C GLY A 499 0.67 -21.44 -18.54
N ARG A 500 1.71 -20.60 -18.47
CA ARG A 500 3.09 -21.04 -18.22
C ARG A 500 3.53 -20.83 -16.79
N PHE A 501 4.06 -21.90 -16.20
CA PHE A 501 4.47 -21.92 -14.80
C PHE A 501 5.85 -22.57 -14.55
N PHE A 502 6.50 -23.10 -15.60
CA PHE A 502 7.87 -23.61 -15.54
C PHE A 502 8.91 -22.49 -15.68
N VAL A 503 8.81 -21.71 -16.76
CA VAL A 503 9.55 -20.46 -16.95
C VAL A 503 8.52 -19.34 -17.04
N ASP A 504 8.58 -18.42 -16.09
CA ASP A 504 7.61 -17.34 -15.93
C ASP A 504 8.27 -15.96 -16.14
N GLU A 505 7.47 -14.90 -15.99
CA GLU A 505 7.92 -13.54 -16.23
C GLU A 505 8.90 -13.03 -15.16
N PHE A 506 8.84 -13.58 -13.95
CA PHE A 506 9.78 -13.26 -12.87
C PHE A 506 11.18 -13.81 -13.18
N ASP A 507 11.28 -15.02 -13.72
CA ASP A 507 12.55 -15.61 -14.18
C ASP A 507 13.26 -14.69 -15.17
N LEU A 508 12.51 -14.18 -16.16
CA LEU A 508 13.03 -13.29 -17.20
C LEU A 508 13.54 -11.97 -16.61
N LEU A 509 12.81 -11.36 -15.68
CA LEU A 509 13.23 -10.14 -15.01
C LEU A 509 14.50 -10.35 -14.18
N LEU A 510 14.57 -11.45 -13.43
CA LEU A 510 15.74 -11.78 -12.61
C LEU A 510 16.98 -11.99 -13.49
N LEU A 511 16.86 -12.79 -14.55
CA LEU A 511 17.96 -13.04 -15.50
C LEU A 511 18.40 -11.75 -16.20
N ALA A 512 17.46 -10.89 -16.60
CA ALA A 512 17.78 -9.58 -17.18
C ALA A 512 18.56 -8.70 -16.19
N CYS A 513 18.12 -8.61 -14.93
CA CYS A 513 18.82 -7.87 -13.89
C CYS A 513 20.23 -8.43 -13.65
N VAL A 514 20.37 -9.76 -13.54
CA VAL A 514 21.66 -10.44 -13.37
C VAL A 514 22.58 -10.17 -14.56
N ALA A 515 22.09 -10.27 -15.79
CA ALA A 515 22.88 -10.03 -16.99
C ALA A 515 23.38 -8.59 -17.08
N VAL A 516 22.53 -7.60 -16.79
CA VAL A 516 22.92 -6.18 -16.82
C VAL A 516 23.92 -5.85 -15.71
N VAL A 517 23.67 -6.29 -14.47
CA VAL A 517 24.65 -6.14 -13.38
C VAL A 517 25.96 -6.86 -13.74
N ALA A 518 25.86 -8.01 -14.41
CA ALA A 518 27.02 -8.77 -14.82
C ALA A 518 27.86 -8.08 -15.89
N ALA A 519 27.23 -7.34 -16.80
CA ALA A 519 27.92 -6.55 -17.80
C ALA A 519 28.51 -5.25 -17.23
N ARG A 520 27.84 -4.64 -16.24
CA ARG A 520 28.17 -3.29 -15.73
C ARG A 520 29.11 -3.29 -14.54
N VAL A 521 29.06 -4.31 -13.70
CA VAL A 521 29.79 -4.36 -12.43
C VAL A 521 30.83 -5.47 -12.49
N PRO A 522 32.14 -5.16 -12.39
CA PRO A 522 33.17 -6.20 -12.39
C PRO A 522 33.02 -7.09 -11.14
N PRO A 523 33.54 -8.34 -11.18
CA PRO A 523 33.53 -9.20 -10.00
C PRO A 523 34.26 -8.53 -8.83
N PRO A 524 33.82 -8.77 -7.58
CA PRO A 524 34.48 -8.23 -6.39
C PRO A 524 35.93 -8.74 -6.31
N ALA A 525 36.86 -7.86 -5.92
CA ALA A 525 38.30 -8.18 -5.86
C ALA A 525 38.65 -9.13 -4.70
N ALA A 526 37.83 -9.16 -3.65
CA ALA A 526 37.94 -10.09 -2.54
C ALA A 526 36.57 -10.75 -2.30
N ALA A 527 36.55 -12.06 -2.12
CA ALA A 527 35.33 -12.75 -1.73
C ALA A 527 34.99 -12.39 -0.28
N THR A 528 33.82 -11.78 -0.06
CA THR A 528 33.23 -11.68 1.29
C THR A 528 33.13 -13.07 1.89
N ARG A 529 33.91 -13.32 2.95
CA ARG A 529 33.96 -14.64 3.60
C ARG A 529 32.66 -14.84 4.38
N VAL A 530 31.84 -15.76 3.90
CA VAL A 530 30.73 -16.33 4.68
C VAL A 530 31.31 -17.17 5.83
N PRO A 531 30.73 -17.14 7.04
CA PRO A 531 31.16 -18.04 8.11
C PRO A 531 31.21 -19.49 7.64
N ARG A 532 32.31 -20.21 7.89
CA ARG A 532 32.51 -21.59 7.41
C ARG A 532 31.35 -22.52 7.77
N ALA A 533 30.83 -22.40 8.99
CA ALA A 533 29.68 -23.18 9.45
C ALA A 533 28.42 -22.93 8.61
N LEU A 534 28.14 -21.66 8.26
CA LEU A 534 27.00 -21.31 7.41
C LEU A 534 27.20 -21.79 5.98
N ALA A 535 28.42 -21.65 5.44
CA ALA A 535 28.75 -22.15 4.11
C ALA A 535 28.60 -23.68 4.01
N LEU A 536 29.06 -24.41 5.04
CA LEU A 536 28.89 -25.86 5.14
C LEU A 536 27.41 -26.25 5.24
N ALA A 537 26.63 -25.56 6.07
CA ALA A 537 25.19 -25.83 6.23
C ALA A 537 24.41 -25.64 4.92
N PHE A 538 24.62 -24.52 4.22
CA PHE A 538 24.05 -24.32 2.89
C PHE A 538 24.59 -25.30 1.85
N GLY A 539 25.84 -25.74 1.99
CA GLY A 539 26.42 -26.81 1.16
C GLY A 539 25.71 -28.16 1.35
N LEU A 540 25.47 -28.57 2.60
CA LEU A 540 24.70 -29.78 2.92
C LEU A 540 23.27 -29.69 2.40
N LEU A 541 22.64 -28.52 2.53
CA LEU A 541 21.31 -28.28 1.97
C LEU A 541 21.29 -28.34 0.44
N ALA A 542 22.31 -27.81 -0.23
CA ALA A 542 22.45 -27.92 -1.68
C ALA A 542 22.64 -29.38 -2.13
N VAL A 543 23.43 -30.18 -1.38
CA VAL A 543 23.54 -31.62 -1.62
C VAL A 543 22.21 -32.33 -1.44
N SER A 544 21.43 -31.97 -0.41
CA SER A 544 20.08 -32.53 -0.19
C SER A 544 19.16 -32.26 -1.38
N LEU A 545 19.10 -31.00 -1.83
CA LEU A 545 18.31 -30.61 -3.00
C LEU A 545 18.77 -31.32 -4.27
N ALA A 546 20.08 -31.48 -4.48
CA ALA A 546 20.63 -32.19 -5.62
C ALA A 546 20.26 -33.68 -5.61
N ILE A 547 20.43 -34.37 -4.47
CA ILE A 547 20.06 -35.79 -4.33
C ILE A 547 18.56 -35.97 -4.53
N SER A 548 17.73 -35.15 -3.87
CA SER A 548 16.27 -35.21 -3.99
C SER A 548 15.81 -34.92 -5.42
N GLY A 549 16.42 -33.94 -6.11
CA GLY A 549 16.16 -33.64 -7.51
C GLY A 549 16.54 -34.79 -8.45
N LEU A 550 17.73 -35.38 -8.27
CA LEU A 550 18.17 -36.54 -9.06
C LEU A 550 17.26 -37.75 -8.83
N ARG A 551 16.81 -37.99 -7.59
CA ARG A 551 15.85 -39.05 -7.26
C ARG A 551 14.51 -38.84 -7.94
N ALA A 552 14.02 -37.60 -7.99
CA ALA A 552 12.76 -37.27 -8.66
C ALA A 552 12.81 -37.51 -10.17
N LEU A 553 13.97 -37.28 -10.80
CA LEU A 553 14.19 -37.44 -12.23
C LEU A 553 14.64 -38.85 -12.62
N TRP A 554 14.76 -39.79 -11.68
CA TRP A 554 15.24 -41.14 -11.96
C TRP A 554 14.08 -42.12 -12.28
N PRO A 555 14.20 -42.96 -13.33
CA PRO A 555 15.29 -43.02 -14.31
C PRO A 555 15.30 -41.81 -15.25
N LEU A 556 16.50 -41.34 -15.63
CA LEU A 556 16.67 -40.19 -16.52
C LEU A 556 16.10 -40.51 -17.90
N ALA A 557 14.96 -39.92 -18.23
CA ALA A 557 14.31 -40.00 -19.53
C ALA A 557 14.17 -38.59 -20.14
N LEU A 558 14.15 -38.51 -21.47
CA LEU A 558 13.83 -37.25 -22.16
C LEU A 558 12.35 -36.90 -21.91
N PRO A 559 12.04 -35.68 -21.43
CA PRO A 559 10.66 -35.25 -21.24
C PRO A 559 9.86 -35.31 -22.54
N ALA A 560 8.66 -35.88 -22.48
CA ALA A 560 7.67 -35.71 -23.53
C ALA A 560 7.19 -34.24 -23.56
N ALA A 561 6.70 -33.76 -24.70
CA ALA A 561 6.22 -32.38 -24.80
C ALA A 561 5.09 -32.05 -23.79
N GLY A 562 4.23 -33.02 -23.47
CA GLY A 562 3.18 -32.88 -22.46
C GLY A 562 3.67 -32.79 -21.01
N ASP A 563 4.88 -33.26 -20.71
CA ASP A 563 5.44 -33.26 -19.34
C ASP A 563 5.64 -31.85 -18.79
N TRP A 564 5.94 -30.89 -19.67
CA TRP A 564 6.16 -29.48 -19.32
C TRP A 564 4.88 -28.74 -18.88
N TRP A 565 3.72 -29.40 -18.99
CA TRP A 565 2.42 -28.85 -18.60
C TRP A 565 1.77 -29.61 -17.43
N SER A 566 2.47 -30.60 -16.86
CA SER A 566 1.92 -31.46 -15.81
C SER A 566 2.67 -31.32 -14.49
N PHE A 567 1.90 -31.29 -13.39
CA PHE A 567 2.43 -31.35 -12.02
C PHE A 567 2.68 -32.79 -11.55
N THR A 568 2.13 -33.79 -12.23
CA THR A 568 2.39 -35.21 -11.96
C THR A 568 3.57 -35.76 -12.75
N SER A 569 4.19 -34.95 -13.63
CA SER A 569 5.41 -35.35 -14.31
C SER A 569 6.64 -35.29 -13.39
N PRO A 570 7.60 -36.24 -13.50
CA PRO A 570 8.93 -36.13 -12.86
C PRO A 570 9.63 -34.78 -13.11
N VAL A 571 9.36 -34.15 -14.25
CA VAL A 571 9.96 -32.87 -14.67
C VAL A 571 9.55 -31.72 -13.75
N ASN A 572 8.46 -31.84 -13.00
CA ASN A 572 8.07 -30.86 -11.97
C ASN A 572 9.18 -30.61 -10.92
N ALA A 573 10.10 -31.57 -10.72
CA ALA A 573 11.30 -31.36 -9.90
C ALA A 573 12.18 -30.20 -10.40
N LEU A 574 12.33 -30.05 -11.72
CA LEU A 574 13.10 -28.95 -12.33
C LEU A 574 12.43 -27.60 -12.06
N ARG A 575 11.09 -27.54 -12.12
CA ARG A 575 10.33 -26.34 -11.76
C ARG A 575 10.69 -25.90 -10.34
N LEU A 576 10.71 -26.82 -9.38
CA LEU A 576 11.03 -26.49 -7.99
C LEU A 576 12.50 -26.12 -7.80
N LEU A 577 13.43 -26.88 -8.37
CA LEU A 577 14.87 -26.61 -8.29
C LEU A 577 15.25 -25.23 -8.82
N LYS A 578 14.49 -24.69 -9.77
CA LYS A 578 14.70 -23.33 -10.28
C LYS A 578 14.62 -22.28 -9.15
N GLY A 579 13.75 -22.46 -8.14
CA GLY A 579 13.66 -21.54 -6.99
C GLY A 579 14.95 -21.49 -6.17
N ALA A 580 15.68 -22.61 -6.07
CA ALA A 580 17.00 -22.62 -5.47
C ALA A 580 18.03 -21.88 -6.34
N LEU A 581 17.99 -22.07 -7.66
CA LEU A 581 18.84 -21.33 -8.61
C LEU A 581 18.60 -19.82 -8.51
N GLU A 582 17.34 -19.38 -8.53
CA GLU A 582 16.95 -17.98 -8.36
C GLU A 582 17.54 -17.39 -7.07
N ALA A 583 17.52 -18.14 -5.96
CA ALA A 583 18.05 -17.68 -4.67
C ALA A 583 19.56 -17.43 -4.76
N TRP A 584 20.29 -18.36 -5.38
CA TRP A 584 21.73 -18.21 -5.60
C TRP A 584 22.07 -17.08 -6.57
N LEU A 585 21.26 -16.85 -7.61
CA LEU A 585 21.39 -15.70 -8.50
C LEU A 585 21.23 -14.39 -7.74
N LEU A 586 20.24 -14.29 -6.85
CA LEU A 586 20.01 -13.10 -6.04
C LEU A 586 21.11 -12.89 -4.98
N VAL A 587 21.63 -13.97 -4.37
CA VAL A 587 22.82 -13.92 -3.50
C VAL A 587 24.05 -13.47 -4.29
N GLY A 588 24.22 -13.98 -5.51
CA GLY A 588 25.29 -13.57 -6.43
C GLY A 588 25.20 -12.08 -6.78
N LEU A 589 24.00 -11.60 -7.08
CA LEU A 589 23.71 -10.18 -7.34
C LEU A 589 24.01 -9.31 -6.11
N TRP A 590 23.59 -9.74 -4.92
CA TRP A 590 23.90 -9.06 -3.66
C TRP A 590 25.40 -8.91 -3.41
N ARG A 591 26.17 -9.99 -3.64
CA ARG A 591 27.63 -10.00 -3.50
C ARG A 591 28.30 -9.13 -4.55
N ARG A 592 27.81 -9.14 -5.78
CA ARG A 592 28.39 -8.36 -6.88
C ARG A 592 28.25 -6.85 -6.66
N LEU A 593 27.19 -6.44 -5.98
CA LEU A 593 26.90 -5.05 -5.60
C LEU A 593 27.55 -4.63 -4.27
N GLU A 594 28.64 -5.29 -3.86
CA GLU A 594 29.27 -5.03 -2.57
C GLU A 594 29.66 -3.58 -2.33
N ARG A 595 30.10 -2.90 -3.40
CA ARG A 595 30.52 -1.48 -3.37
C ARG A 595 29.40 -0.51 -3.00
N ASP A 596 28.13 -0.91 -3.14
CA ASP A 596 26.98 -0.09 -2.75
C ASP A 596 26.74 -0.10 -1.21
N GLY A 597 27.51 -0.88 -0.45
CA GLY A 597 27.54 -0.84 1.01
C GLY A 597 26.16 -1.01 1.65
N ALA A 598 25.79 -0.09 2.53
CA ALA A 598 24.51 -0.08 3.24
C ALA A 598 23.28 0.25 2.36
N ALA A 599 23.49 0.81 1.16
CA ALA A 599 22.38 1.13 0.25
C ALA A 599 21.64 -0.15 -0.18
N ARG A 600 22.35 -1.28 -0.32
CA ARG A 600 21.76 -2.59 -0.66
C ARG A 600 20.59 -2.97 0.24
N ALA A 601 20.78 -2.90 1.56
CA ALA A 601 19.75 -3.22 2.55
C ALA A 601 18.53 -2.29 2.46
N THR A 602 18.79 -1.00 2.22
CA THR A 602 17.72 0.01 2.15
C THR A 602 16.91 -0.17 0.87
N VAL A 603 17.57 -0.38 -0.27
CA VAL A 603 16.96 -0.59 -1.58
C VAL A 603 16.21 -1.92 -1.63
N PHE A 604 16.77 -2.98 -1.04
CA PHE A 604 16.08 -4.26 -0.90
C PHE A 604 14.82 -4.16 -0.03
N GLY A 605 14.92 -3.51 1.14
CA GLY A 605 13.76 -3.26 1.99
C GLY A 605 12.68 -2.41 1.29
N ALA A 606 13.07 -1.43 0.47
CA ALA A 606 12.14 -0.65 -0.34
C ALA A 606 11.46 -1.50 -1.43
N GLY A 607 12.19 -2.42 -2.05
CA GLY A 607 11.61 -3.39 -2.99
C GLY A 607 10.60 -4.33 -2.35
N MET A 608 10.92 -4.89 -1.17
CA MET A 608 9.97 -5.68 -0.38
C MET A 608 8.72 -4.87 -0.01
N ALA A 609 8.88 -3.61 0.38
CA ALA A 609 7.77 -2.71 0.68
C ALA A 609 6.91 -2.41 -0.56
N ALA A 610 7.53 -2.20 -1.72
CA ALA A 610 6.82 -2.00 -2.98
C ALA A 610 6.04 -3.26 -3.40
N GLY A 611 6.65 -4.45 -3.30
CA GLY A 611 5.97 -5.71 -3.57
C GLY A 611 4.77 -5.93 -2.63
N LEU A 612 4.92 -5.60 -1.34
CA LEU A 612 3.81 -5.64 -0.39
C LEU A 612 2.70 -4.65 -0.77
N ALA A 613 3.04 -3.40 -1.12
CA ALA A 613 2.08 -2.39 -1.51
C ALA A 613 1.27 -2.80 -2.75
N LEU A 614 1.93 -3.36 -3.77
CA LEU A 614 1.25 -3.86 -4.97
C LEU A 614 0.34 -5.05 -4.65
N THR A 615 0.78 -5.96 -3.78
CA THR A 615 -0.03 -7.09 -3.31
C THR A 615 -1.28 -6.61 -2.56
N VAL A 616 -1.14 -5.62 -1.69
CA VAL A 616 -2.25 -5.01 -0.95
C VAL A 616 -3.21 -4.31 -1.90
N ALA A 617 -2.71 -3.55 -2.87
CA ALA A 617 -3.55 -2.90 -3.88
C ALA A 617 -4.37 -3.91 -4.68
N TRP A 618 -3.77 -5.03 -5.08
CA TRP A 618 -4.47 -6.13 -5.74
C TRP A 618 -5.57 -6.72 -4.85
N ILE A 619 -5.25 -7.03 -3.58
CA ILE A 619 -6.21 -7.61 -2.63
C ILE A 619 -7.40 -6.68 -2.37
N VAL A 620 -7.15 -5.38 -2.26
CA VAL A 620 -8.20 -4.36 -2.10
C VAL A 620 -9.10 -4.33 -3.33
N ALA A 621 -8.53 -4.33 -4.54
CA ALA A 621 -9.28 -4.38 -5.78
C ALA A 621 -10.10 -5.68 -5.90
N GLU A 622 -9.49 -6.84 -5.67
CA GLU A 622 -10.13 -8.15 -5.67
C GLU A 622 -11.31 -8.19 -4.70
N ARG A 623 -11.09 -7.80 -3.43
CA ARG A 623 -12.15 -7.82 -2.42
C ARG A 623 -13.27 -6.84 -2.74
N SER A 624 -12.95 -5.66 -3.27
CA SER A 624 -13.95 -4.68 -3.68
C SER A 624 -14.89 -5.22 -4.78
N ALA A 625 -14.36 -6.07 -5.66
CA ALA A 625 -15.13 -6.67 -6.75
C ALA A 625 -16.00 -7.85 -6.30
N PHE A 626 -15.55 -8.66 -5.33
CA PHE A 626 -16.26 -9.89 -4.94
C PHE A 626 -17.20 -9.75 -3.74
N ALA A 627 -16.81 -9.02 -2.71
CA ALA A 627 -17.54 -8.97 -1.43
C ALA A 627 -17.81 -7.55 -0.92
N GLY A 628 -17.01 -6.57 -1.34
CA GLY A 628 -16.97 -5.24 -0.72
C GLY A 628 -15.95 -5.15 0.40
N LEU A 629 -15.42 -3.94 0.63
CA LEU A 629 -14.30 -3.75 1.56
C LEU A 629 -14.68 -3.91 3.04
N LEU A 630 -15.94 -3.64 3.39
CA LEU A 630 -16.42 -3.62 4.77
C LEU A 630 -17.42 -4.75 5.08
N ASP A 631 -17.76 -5.58 4.10
CA ASP A 631 -18.55 -6.79 4.36
C ASP A 631 -17.63 -7.88 4.91
N PHE A 632 -17.71 -8.10 6.22
CA PHE A 632 -16.97 -9.16 6.92
C PHE A 632 -17.81 -10.41 7.19
N GLY A 633 -19.07 -10.42 6.75
CA GLY A 633 -19.97 -11.58 6.82
C GLY A 633 -19.92 -12.45 5.57
N ALA A 634 -19.57 -11.87 4.41
CA ALA A 634 -19.36 -12.62 3.18
C ALA A 634 -18.28 -13.70 3.32
N GLY A 635 -18.61 -14.94 2.95
CA GLY A 635 -17.72 -16.11 2.99
C GLY A 635 -16.64 -16.11 1.89
N TYR A 636 -16.00 -14.98 1.63
CA TYR A 636 -15.02 -14.79 0.56
C TYR A 636 -13.60 -14.61 1.09
N ARG A 637 -12.68 -15.43 0.57
CA ARG A 637 -11.24 -15.37 0.85
C ARG A 637 -10.49 -14.86 -0.37
N VAL A 638 -9.67 -13.83 -0.15
CA VAL A 638 -8.83 -13.26 -1.20
C VAL A 638 -7.69 -14.22 -1.56
N THR A 639 -7.32 -14.23 -2.83
CA THR A 639 -6.22 -15.06 -3.37
C THR A 639 -4.98 -14.24 -3.69
N GLY A 640 -5.13 -12.93 -3.94
CA GLY A 640 -4.02 -12.07 -4.30
C GLY A 640 -3.47 -12.37 -5.70
N PRO A 641 -2.34 -11.75 -6.07
CA PRO A 641 -1.71 -11.91 -7.39
C PRO A 641 -0.92 -13.22 -7.54
N PHE A 642 -1.29 -14.29 -6.81
CA PHE A 642 -0.51 -15.53 -6.74
C PHE A 642 -1.17 -16.65 -7.54
N SER A 643 -0.54 -17.07 -8.63
CA SER A 643 -1.01 -18.20 -9.43
C SER A 643 -0.94 -19.52 -8.66
N ALA A 644 -0.04 -19.63 -7.68
CA ALA A 644 0.06 -20.78 -6.78
C ALA A 644 -1.27 -21.10 -6.06
N MET A 645 -2.15 -20.11 -5.87
CA MET A 645 -3.46 -20.28 -5.23
C MET A 645 -4.46 -21.11 -6.05
N HIS A 646 -4.14 -21.51 -7.29
CA HIS A 646 -5.02 -22.37 -8.12
C HIS A 646 -5.31 -23.73 -7.49
N ARG A 647 -4.43 -24.20 -6.59
CA ARG A 647 -4.56 -25.47 -5.85
C ARG A 647 -4.87 -25.28 -4.36
N GLY A 648 -5.04 -24.03 -3.90
CA GLY A 648 -5.15 -23.71 -2.47
C GLY A 648 -3.80 -23.31 -1.86
N GLY A 649 -3.62 -23.56 -0.56
CA GLY A 649 -2.43 -23.21 0.20
C GLY A 649 -2.45 -21.83 0.87
N ALA A 650 -1.33 -21.49 1.50
CA ALA A 650 -1.14 -20.32 2.35
C ALA A 650 -0.09 -19.31 1.82
N TYR A 651 0.00 -19.19 0.50
CA TYR A 651 1.04 -18.38 -0.16
C TYR A 651 0.85 -16.89 0.08
N VAL A 652 -0.40 -16.40 -0.10
CA VAL A 652 -0.72 -14.98 0.03
C VAL A 652 -0.45 -14.46 1.43
N GLU A 653 -0.90 -15.16 2.47
CA GLU A 653 -0.67 -14.77 3.86
C GLU A 653 0.80 -14.84 4.26
N CYS A 654 1.55 -15.83 3.77
CA CYS A 654 2.98 -15.95 4.03
C CYS A 654 3.74 -14.77 3.41
N CYS A 655 3.42 -14.39 2.17
CA CYS A 655 4.05 -13.25 1.51
C CYS A 655 3.72 -11.93 2.22
N LEU A 656 2.47 -11.71 2.60
CA LEU A 656 2.05 -10.54 3.39
C LEU A 656 2.81 -10.46 4.72
N ALA A 657 2.90 -11.58 5.45
CA ALA A 657 3.60 -11.64 6.74
C ALA A 657 5.12 -11.38 6.61
N VAL A 658 5.75 -11.92 5.57
CA VAL A 658 7.16 -11.63 5.24
C VAL A 658 7.34 -10.13 4.95
N GLY A 659 6.46 -9.53 4.14
CA GLY A 659 6.51 -8.11 3.81
C GLY A 659 6.37 -7.19 5.03
N LEU A 660 5.50 -7.54 5.98
CA LEU A 660 5.28 -6.78 7.22
C LEU A 660 6.59 -6.56 8.01
N ALA A 661 7.46 -7.57 8.09
CA ALA A 661 8.75 -7.47 8.77
C ALA A 661 9.66 -6.40 8.13
N PHE A 662 9.77 -6.40 6.80
CA PHE A 662 10.60 -5.42 6.08
C PHE A 662 10.03 -4.01 6.15
N VAL A 663 8.72 -3.84 6.03
CA VAL A 663 8.06 -2.53 6.13
C VAL A 663 8.19 -1.96 7.54
N LEU A 664 8.02 -2.77 8.59
CA LEU A 664 8.24 -2.34 9.96
C LEU A 664 9.68 -1.87 10.16
N ALA A 665 10.66 -2.65 9.71
CA ALA A 665 12.06 -2.28 9.82
C ALA A 665 12.40 -1.00 9.06
N ALA A 666 11.85 -0.80 7.85
CA ALA A 666 12.01 0.43 7.09
C ALA A 666 11.36 1.63 7.79
N THR A 667 10.17 1.45 8.36
CA THR A 667 9.41 2.49 9.08
C THR A 667 10.18 2.97 10.32
N LEU A 668 10.77 2.05 11.09
CA LEU A 668 11.56 2.39 12.28
C LEU A 668 12.86 3.12 11.94
N GLN A 669 13.44 2.85 10.77
CA GLN A 669 14.65 3.53 10.29
C GLN A 669 14.37 4.82 9.52
N ALA A 670 13.13 5.05 9.11
CA ALA A 670 12.77 6.20 8.30
C ALA A 670 13.13 7.51 9.02
N ARG A 671 13.81 8.40 8.27
CA ARG A 671 14.28 9.70 8.77
C ARG A 671 13.26 10.82 8.57
N THR A 672 12.37 10.66 7.59
CA THR A 672 11.34 11.66 7.26
C THR A 672 9.99 11.25 7.84
N LEU A 673 9.16 12.25 8.20
CA LEU A 673 7.80 11.99 8.68
C LEU A 673 6.95 11.32 7.59
N ALA A 674 7.09 11.76 6.33
CA ALA A 674 6.37 11.19 5.20
C ALA A 674 6.65 9.68 5.03
N ALA A 675 7.91 9.25 5.11
CA ALA A 675 8.26 7.84 5.01
C ALA A 675 7.74 7.02 6.20
N ARG A 676 7.69 7.61 7.41
CA ARG A 676 7.07 6.96 8.58
C ARG A 676 5.56 6.84 8.41
N ALA A 677 4.89 7.90 7.97
CA ALA A 677 3.46 7.89 7.73
C ALA A 677 3.08 6.89 6.63
N GLY A 678 3.80 6.89 5.51
CA GLY A 678 3.61 5.91 4.44
C GLY A 678 3.86 4.48 4.90
N GLY A 679 4.90 4.24 5.72
CA GLY A 679 5.16 2.94 6.33
C GLY A 679 4.05 2.48 7.29
N LEU A 680 3.55 3.37 8.15
CA LEU A 680 2.42 3.08 9.03
C LEU A 680 1.13 2.80 8.25
N LEU A 681 0.84 3.58 7.22
CA LEU A 681 -0.32 3.37 6.35
C LEU A 681 -0.24 1.99 5.67
N LEU A 682 0.92 1.64 5.12
CA LEU A 682 1.14 0.36 4.47
C LEU A 682 1.04 -0.81 5.47
N LEU A 683 1.54 -0.66 6.70
CA LEU A 683 1.35 -1.67 7.76
C LEU A 683 -0.13 -1.89 8.07
N GLY A 684 -0.91 -0.82 8.22
CA GLY A 684 -2.36 -0.92 8.45
C GLY A 684 -3.10 -1.58 7.29
N ALA A 685 -2.81 -1.17 6.05
CA ALA A 685 -3.42 -1.74 4.86
C ALA A 685 -3.02 -3.22 4.64
N ALA A 686 -1.76 -3.58 4.92
CA ALA A 686 -1.29 -4.96 4.89
C ALA A 686 -1.90 -5.82 6.00
N ALA A 687 -2.15 -5.25 7.18
CA ALA A 687 -2.85 -5.93 8.27
C ALA A 687 -4.30 -6.26 7.89
N TYR A 688 -5.00 -5.30 7.29
CA TYR A 688 -6.32 -5.53 6.71
C TYR A 688 -6.28 -6.63 5.64
N ALA A 689 -5.36 -6.52 4.67
CA ALA A 689 -5.20 -7.51 3.60
C ALA A 689 -4.92 -8.93 4.15
N LEU A 690 -4.08 -9.03 5.18
CA LEU A 690 -3.79 -10.29 5.86
C LEU A 690 -5.02 -10.82 6.62
N ALA A 691 -5.78 -9.94 7.27
CA ALA A 691 -6.98 -10.32 8.01
C ALA A 691 -8.04 -10.94 7.09
N VAL A 692 -8.28 -10.34 5.91
CA VAL A 692 -9.29 -10.79 4.94
C VAL A 692 -8.91 -12.04 4.13
N THR A 693 -7.70 -12.58 4.32
CA THR A 693 -7.38 -13.96 3.88
C THR A 693 -8.15 -15.02 4.71
N TYR A 694 -8.64 -14.60 5.89
CA TYR A 694 -9.21 -15.42 6.95
C TYR A 694 -8.32 -16.59 7.38
N SER A 695 -7.01 -16.52 7.12
CA SER A 695 -6.06 -17.57 7.49
C SER A 695 -5.56 -17.37 8.92
N ARG A 696 -6.01 -18.23 9.85
CA ARG A 696 -5.58 -18.24 11.26
C ARG A 696 -4.05 -18.32 11.38
N ASN A 697 -3.46 -19.21 10.60
CA ASN A 697 -2.01 -19.40 10.55
C ASN A 697 -1.31 -18.15 9.99
N GLY A 698 -1.89 -17.53 8.96
CA GLY A 698 -1.44 -16.24 8.42
C GLY A 698 -1.43 -15.13 9.46
N TRP A 699 -2.47 -15.01 10.29
CA TRP A 699 -2.55 -14.01 11.36
C TRP A 699 -1.45 -14.17 12.40
N VAL A 700 -1.20 -15.42 12.83
CA VAL A 700 -0.11 -15.75 13.75
C VAL A 700 1.25 -15.44 13.12
N ALA A 701 1.47 -15.82 11.86
CA ALA A 701 2.69 -15.54 11.13
C ALA A 701 2.96 -14.02 11.03
N GLY A 702 1.94 -13.22 10.72
CA GLY A 702 2.05 -11.76 10.66
C GLY A 702 2.37 -11.13 12.02
N ALA A 703 1.72 -11.60 13.09
CA ALA A 703 2.01 -11.14 14.45
C ALA A 703 3.46 -11.46 14.85
N LEU A 704 3.93 -12.68 14.58
CA LEU A 704 5.32 -13.09 14.83
C LEU A 704 6.31 -12.25 14.02
N ALA A 705 6.00 -11.95 12.75
CA ALA A 705 6.84 -11.11 11.90
C ALA A 705 7.12 -9.75 12.55
N LEU A 706 6.05 -9.10 13.04
CA LEU A 706 6.12 -7.78 13.66
C LEU A 706 6.79 -7.83 15.03
N VAL A 707 6.43 -8.79 15.88
CA VAL A 707 6.98 -8.92 17.24
C VAL A 707 8.46 -9.25 17.22
N VAL A 708 8.89 -10.22 16.40
CA VAL A 708 10.31 -10.60 16.31
C VAL A 708 11.12 -9.45 15.73
N THR A 709 10.65 -8.81 14.65
CA THR A 709 11.35 -7.64 14.07
C THR A 709 11.46 -6.50 15.08
N ALA A 710 10.37 -6.13 15.75
CA ALA A 710 10.36 -5.09 16.76
C ALA A 710 11.30 -5.44 17.93
N ALA A 711 11.21 -6.65 18.47
CA ALA A 711 12.03 -7.10 19.58
C ALA A 711 13.53 -7.00 19.25
N LEU A 712 13.94 -7.52 18.09
CA LEU A 712 15.34 -7.50 17.67
C LEU A 712 15.82 -6.06 17.42
N MET A 713 15.02 -5.20 16.78
CA MET A 713 15.40 -3.81 16.52
C MET A 713 15.45 -2.94 17.80
N LEU A 714 14.63 -3.25 18.80
CA LEU A 714 14.52 -2.48 20.04
C LEU A 714 15.39 -3.02 21.18
N SER A 715 15.95 -4.23 21.04
CA SER A 715 16.82 -4.89 22.02
C SER A 715 18.15 -4.16 22.28
N ARG A 716 18.52 -3.21 21.41
CA ARG A 716 19.74 -2.41 21.56
C ARG A 716 19.70 -1.51 22.81
N ARG A 717 20.79 -1.54 23.59
CA ARG A 717 21.06 -0.53 24.62
C ARG A 717 21.20 0.85 23.96
N GLY A 718 20.53 1.86 24.49
CA GLY A 718 20.54 3.23 23.93
C GLY A 718 19.50 3.50 22.82
N THR A 719 18.62 2.55 22.50
CA THR A 719 17.53 2.79 21.53
C THR A 719 16.67 3.97 21.96
N ALA A 720 16.51 4.96 21.07
CA ALA A 720 15.76 6.18 21.36
C ALA A 720 14.31 5.87 21.74
N ARG A 721 13.79 6.54 22.77
CA ARG A 721 12.39 6.42 23.23
C ARG A 721 11.38 6.61 22.09
N GLY A 722 11.70 7.45 21.11
CA GLY A 722 10.87 7.67 19.92
C GLY A 722 10.72 6.46 19.00
N ALA A 723 11.75 5.61 18.88
CA ALA A 723 11.67 4.38 18.07
C ALA A 723 10.78 3.32 18.74
N ARG A 724 10.88 3.17 20.07
CA ARG A 724 10.00 2.29 20.85
C ARG A 724 8.54 2.72 20.74
N MET A 725 8.28 4.03 20.83
CA MET A 725 6.94 4.57 20.67
C MET A 725 6.41 4.32 19.25
N LEU A 726 7.20 4.62 18.22
CA LEU A 726 6.81 4.37 16.83
C LEU A 726 6.50 2.89 16.56
N ALA A 727 7.29 1.97 17.11
CA ALA A 727 7.00 0.54 17.05
C ALA A 727 5.67 0.20 17.74
N GLY A 728 5.42 0.75 18.93
CA GLY A 728 4.14 0.60 19.62
C GLY A 728 2.96 1.11 18.79
N VAL A 729 3.10 2.28 18.15
CA VAL A 729 2.08 2.82 17.23
C VAL A 729 1.84 1.89 16.05
N ALA A 730 2.91 1.41 15.40
CA ALA A 730 2.81 0.47 14.29
C ALA A 730 2.05 -0.79 14.71
N LEU A 731 2.36 -1.38 15.87
CA LEU A 731 1.70 -2.59 16.37
C LEU A 731 0.22 -2.34 16.68
N VAL A 732 -0.11 -1.25 17.39
CA VAL A 732 -1.49 -0.89 17.73
C VAL A 732 -2.31 -0.60 16.47
N LEU A 733 -1.76 0.15 15.51
CA LEU A 733 -2.44 0.48 14.26
C LEU A 733 -2.69 -0.77 13.40
N THR A 734 -1.72 -1.68 13.34
CA THR A 734 -1.87 -2.97 12.66
C THR A 734 -2.98 -3.80 13.31
N ALA A 735 -2.99 -3.90 14.65
CA ALA A 735 -4.03 -4.62 15.38
C ALA A 735 -5.42 -3.99 15.19
N ALA A 736 -5.51 -2.66 15.26
CA ALA A 736 -6.76 -1.91 15.05
C ALA A 736 -7.31 -2.10 13.64
N ALA A 737 -6.46 -2.14 12.60
CA ALA A 737 -6.89 -2.36 11.22
C ALA A 737 -7.41 -3.78 10.97
N ALA A 738 -6.90 -4.79 11.69
CA ALA A 738 -7.37 -6.18 11.58
C ALA A 738 -8.62 -6.45 12.43
N LEU A 739 -8.85 -5.68 13.50
CA LEU A 739 -9.87 -5.95 14.51
C LEU A 739 -11.31 -6.09 13.94
N PRO A 740 -11.80 -5.20 13.04
CA PRO A 740 -13.15 -5.34 12.49
C PRO A 740 -13.37 -6.66 11.75
N VAL A 741 -12.35 -7.14 11.02
CA VAL A 741 -12.41 -8.41 10.29
C VAL A 741 -12.47 -9.59 11.25
N LEU A 742 -11.65 -9.55 12.31
CA LEU A 742 -11.59 -10.61 13.33
C LEU A 742 -12.89 -10.72 14.13
N LEU A 743 -13.59 -9.60 14.34
CA LEU A 743 -14.90 -9.56 15.00
C LEU A 743 -16.07 -9.95 14.07
N GLY A 744 -15.83 -10.03 12.75
CA GLY A 744 -16.84 -10.45 11.78
C GLY A 744 -17.30 -11.91 11.97
N SER A 745 -18.56 -12.19 11.63
CA SER A 745 -19.19 -13.50 11.83
C SER A 745 -18.41 -14.65 11.16
N PHE A 746 -17.91 -14.44 9.94
CA PHE A 746 -17.16 -15.46 9.21
C PHE A 746 -15.82 -15.81 9.89
N ALA A 747 -15.12 -14.82 10.46
CA ALA A 747 -13.89 -15.06 11.21
C ALA A 747 -14.18 -15.85 12.50
N GLN A 748 -15.25 -15.51 13.21
CA GLN A 748 -15.68 -16.20 14.43
C GLN A 748 -16.04 -17.67 14.18
N GLU A 749 -16.79 -17.95 13.11
CA GLU A 749 -17.13 -19.33 12.71
C GLU A 749 -15.85 -20.17 12.46
N ARG A 750 -14.88 -19.59 11.75
CA ARG A 750 -13.60 -20.26 11.48
C ARG A 750 -12.77 -20.47 12.74
N LEU A 751 -12.74 -19.53 13.68
CA LEU A 751 -12.06 -19.71 14.96
C LEU A 751 -12.69 -20.85 15.78
N GLY A 752 -14.02 -20.96 15.77
CA GLY A 752 -14.77 -22.02 16.45
C GLY A 752 -14.46 -23.44 15.95
N ARG A 753 -14.08 -23.61 14.67
CA ARG A 753 -13.76 -24.92 14.07
C ARG A 753 -12.27 -25.32 14.11
N SER A 754 -11.46 -24.71 14.98
CA SER A 754 -10.00 -24.93 14.98
C SER A 754 -9.57 -26.34 15.39
N GLY A 755 -10.26 -26.97 16.35
CA GLY A 755 -9.92 -28.32 16.80
C GLY A 755 -10.12 -29.40 15.74
N GLN A 756 -11.23 -29.33 14.98
CA GLN A 756 -11.56 -30.30 13.93
C GLN A 756 -10.56 -30.25 12.76
N ASP A 757 -10.10 -29.05 12.39
CA ASP A 757 -9.13 -28.86 11.29
C ASP A 757 -7.77 -29.52 11.57
N LEU A 758 -7.31 -29.49 12.83
CA LEU A 758 -6.02 -30.09 13.19
C LEU A 758 -6.04 -31.63 13.05
N ALA A 759 -7.14 -32.28 13.45
CA ALA A 759 -7.28 -33.72 13.33
C ALA A 759 -7.25 -34.17 11.85
N THR A 760 -7.96 -33.46 10.97
CA THR A 760 -7.93 -33.71 9.52
C THR A 760 -6.54 -33.56 8.94
N ARG A 761 -5.78 -32.53 9.36
CA ARG A 761 -4.39 -32.32 8.91
C ARG A 761 -3.46 -33.42 9.39
N GLN A 762 -3.58 -33.87 10.63
CA GLN A 762 -2.75 -34.97 11.15
C GLN A 762 -2.99 -36.28 10.41
N ALA A 763 -4.24 -36.59 10.06
CA ALA A 763 -4.58 -37.74 9.22
C ALA A 763 -3.92 -37.61 7.84
N HIS A 764 -4.08 -36.45 7.19
CA HIS A 764 -3.44 -36.15 5.90
C HIS A 764 -1.91 -36.30 5.94
N TRP A 765 -1.25 -35.85 7.01
CA TRP A 765 0.19 -36.01 7.17
C TRP A 765 0.62 -37.48 7.29
N ALA A 766 -0.16 -38.29 8.00
CA ALA A 766 0.09 -39.72 8.12
C ALA A 766 -0.08 -40.43 6.77
N ASP A 767 -1.16 -40.11 6.05
CA ASP A 767 -1.45 -40.65 4.72
C ASP A 767 -0.37 -40.26 3.71
N ALA A 768 0.06 -38.99 3.70
CA ALA A 768 1.15 -38.53 2.86
C ALA A 768 2.47 -39.29 3.12
N LEU A 769 2.85 -39.49 4.40
CA LEU A 769 4.08 -40.23 4.73
C LEU A 769 3.99 -41.72 4.39
N ALA A 770 2.77 -42.29 4.32
CA ALA A 770 2.53 -43.67 3.92
C ALA A 770 2.70 -43.92 2.41
N LEU A 771 2.65 -42.88 1.58
CA LEU A 771 2.89 -42.99 0.12
C LEU A 771 4.36 -43.31 -0.24
N ARG A 772 5.28 -43.12 0.71
CA ARG A 772 6.72 -43.32 0.50
C ARG A 772 7.06 -44.78 0.26
N ALA A 773 8.03 -45.03 -0.60
CA ALA A 773 8.55 -46.36 -0.82
C ALA A 773 9.23 -46.92 0.44
N PRO A 774 9.08 -48.22 0.76
CA PRO A 774 9.84 -48.83 1.84
C PRO A 774 11.34 -48.86 1.48
N GLY A 775 12.21 -48.61 2.48
CA GLY A 775 13.66 -48.75 2.33
C GLY A 775 14.48 -47.61 2.95
N ALA A 776 15.78 -47.84 3.14
CA ALA A 776 16.68 -46.88 3.76
C ALA A 776 16.88 -45.61 2.91
N ALA A 777 16.93 -45.75 1.58
CA ALA A 777 17.12 -44.62 0.67
C ALA A 777 15.97 -43.62 0.72
N SER A 778 14.71 -44.09 0.73
CA SER A 778 13.53 -43.23 0.90
C SER A 778 13.50 -42.55 2.27
N ARG A 779 13.85 -43.27 3.35
CA ARG A 779 13.92 -42.68 4.70
C ARG A 779 14.99 -41.58 4.81
N LEU A 780 16.17 -41.80 4.21
CA LEU A 780 17.30 -40.87 4.30
C LEU A 780 17.15 -39.67 3.37
N PHE A 781 16.73 -39.89 2.11
CA PHE A 781 16.77 -38.91 1.03
C PHE A 781 15.40 -38.55 0.44
N GLY A 782 14.32 -39.15 0.95
CA GLY A 782 12.94 -38.89 0.51
C GLY A 782 12.58 -39.55 -0.82
N GLU A 783 11.38 -39.22 -1.32
CA GLU A 783 10.87 -39.69 -2.61
C GLU A 783 11.31 -38.81 -3.79
N GLY A 784 11.92 -37.67 -3.51
CA GLY A 784 12.34 -36.69 -4.52
C GLY A 784 11.46 -35.45 -4.56
N LEU A 785 12.08 -34.33 -4.94
CA LEU A 785 11.47 -32.99 -4.95
C LEU A 785 10.30 -32.92 -5.95
N GLY A 786 9.13 -32.45 -5.51
CA GLY A 786 7.97 -32.26 -6.38
C GLY A 786 7.24 -33.54 -6.79
N ARG A 787 7.58 -34.68 -6.19
CA ARG A 787 6.98 -35.99 -6.50
C ARG A 787 5.66 -36.24 -5.79
N PHE A 788 5.28 -35.40 -4.82
CA PHE A 788 4.06 -35.63 -4.03
C PHE A 788 2.78 -35.72 -4.89
N PRO A 789 2.48 -34.79 -5.83
CA PRO A 789 1.25 -34.90 -6.64
C PRO A 789 1.19 -36.18 -7.48
N ASP A 790 2.32 -36.61 -8.05
CA ASP A 790 2.41 -37.86 -8.82
C ASP A 790 2.17 -39.10 -7.94
N LEU A 791 2.88 -39.17 -6.81
CA LEU A 791 2.75 -40.30 -5.89
C LEU A 791 1.38 -40.34 -5.22
N HIS A 792 0.78 -39.18 -4.94
CA HIS A 792 -0.58 -39.09 -4.45
C HIS A 792 -1.57 -39.62 -5.50
N TYR A 793 -1.44 -39.19 -6.76
CA TYR A 793 -2.30 -39.66 -7.84
C TYR A 793 -2.26 -41.19 -8.00
N TRP A 794 -1.07 -41.82 -7.97
CA TRP A 794 -0.93 -43.26 -8.21
C TRP A 794 -1.05 -44.16 -6.97
N ARG A 795 -0.71 -43.67 -5.78
CA ARG A 795 -0.57 -44.50 -4.57
C ARG A 795 -1.57 -44.14 -3.46
N SER A 796 -2.24 -42.99 -3.54
CA SER A 796 -3.20 -42.61 -2.49
C SER A 796 -4.36 -43.59 -2.43
N ARG A 797 -4.80 -43.86 -1.20
CA ARG A 797 -5.97 -44.70 -0.90
C ARG A 797 -7.16 -43.87 -0.41
N GLU A 798 -7.04 -42.54 -0.46
CA GLU A 798 -8.15 -41.65 -0.15
C GLU A 798 -9.33 -41.91 -1.10
N ALA A 799 -10.55 -41.82 -0.57
CA ALA A 799 -11.75 -42.03 -1.37
C ALA A 799 -11.90 -41.00 -2.51
N ARG A 800 -11.31 -39.81 -2.33
CA ARG A 800 -11.23 -38.77 -3.37
C ARG A 800 -9.82 -38.76 -3.95
N HIS A 801 -9.72 -38.72 -5.26
CA HIS A 801 -8.48 -38.49 -5.99
C HIS A 801 -8.66 -37.26 -6.89
N ALA A 802 -7.57 -36.60 -7.29
CA ALA A 802 -7.65 -35.51 -8.25
C ALA A 802 -7.95 -36.04 -9.66
N GLY A 803 -8.72 -35.30 -10.45
CA GLY A 803 -8.81 -35.53 -11.89
C GLY A 803 -7.44 -35.42 -12.56
N SER A 804 -7.31 -35.96 -13.76
CA SER A 804 -6.05 -35.89 -14.53
C SER A 804 -6.20 -35.00 -15.77
N LEU A 805 -5.14 -34.25 -16.08
CA LEU A 805 -5.06 -33.37 -17.24
C LEU A 805 -3.76 -33.65 -17.99
N HIS A 806 -3.87 -34.08 -19.25
CA HIS A 806 -2.70 -34.34 -20.09
C HIS A 806 -2.87 -33.79 -21.49
N TRP A 807 -1.87 -33.07 -21.98
CA TRP A 807 -1.79 -32.67 -23.38
C TRP A 807 -1.09 -33.78 -24.18
N HIS A 808 -1.63 -34.11 -25.35
CA HIS A 808 -1.15 -35.16 -26.23
C HIS A 808 -0.98 -34.67 -27.67
N ASP A 809 -0.03 -35.27 -28.39
CA ASP A 809 0.13 -35.17 -29.83
C ASP A 809 0.14 -36.60 -30.39
N GLU A 810 -0.93 -36.96 -31.12
CA GLU A 810 -1.15 -38.30 -31.68
C GLU A 810 -1.44 -38.16 -33.17
N GLY A 811 -0.54 -38.66 -34.03
CA GLY A 811 -0.73 -38.62 -35.48
C GLY A 811 -0.81 -37.21 -36.06
N GLY A 812 -0.17 -36.21 -35.43
CA GLY A 812 -0.21 -34.80 -35.82
C GLY A 812 -1.46 -34.04 -35.32
N ARG A 813 -2.37 -34.73 -34.63
CA ARG A 813 -3.51 -34.12 -33.96
C ARG A 813 -3.18 -33.86 -32.49
N ARG A 814 -3.39 -32.62 -32.06
CA ARG A 814 -3.08 -32.15 -30.70
C ARG A 814 -4.37 -32.02 -29.92
N PHE A 815 -4.41 -32.52 -28.69
CA PHE A 815 -5.62 -32.51 -27.88
C PHE A 815 -5.29 -32.58 -26.39
N VAL A 816 -6.31 -32.30 -25.58
CA VAL A 816 -6.23 -32.45 -24.13
C VAL A 816 -7.11 -33.62 -23.68
N ARG A 817 -6.53 -34.53 -22.92
CA ARG A 817 -7.23 -35.63 -22.24
C ARG A 817 -7.62 -35.20 -20.84
N LEU A 818 -8.92 -35.21 -20.57
CA LEU A 818 -9.56 -34.95 -19.30
C LEU A 818 -9.94 -36.29 -18.65
N GLY A 819 -9.24 -36.69 -17.60
CA GLY A 819 -9.52 -37.95 -16.89
C GLY A 819 -10.37 -37.76 -15.63
N PRO A 820 -11.03 -38.82 -15.17
CA PRO A 820 -11.97 -38.77 -14.06
C PRO A 820 -11.31 -38.46 -12.71
N GLY A 821 -12.09 -37.92 -11.78
CA GLY A 821 -11.69 -37.62 -10.41
C GLY A 821 -12.27 -36.30 -9.92
N THR A 822 -11.75 -35.77 -8.83
CA THR A 822 -12.18 -34.46 -8.32
C THR A 822 -11.89 -33.39 -9.36
N THR A 823 -12.92 -32.61 -9.71
CA THR A 823 -12.92 -31.75 -10.89
C THR A 823 -11.75 -30.78 -10.92
N LEU A 824 -11.05 -30.77 -12.05
CA LEU A 824 -10.13 -29.72 -12.46
C LEU A 824 -10.84 -28.83 -13.47
N TYR A 825 -10.66 -27.52 -13.32
CA TYR A 825 -11.19 -26.51 -14.21
C TYR A 825 -10.05 -26.01 -15.10
N LEU A 826 -9.92 -26.51 -16.33
CA LEU A 826 -8.92 -26.00 -17.29
C LEU A 826 -9.44 -24.70 -17.92
N GLU A 827 -8.83 -23.57 -17.58
CA GLU A 827 -9.39 -22.24 -17.86
C GLU A 827 -8.59 -21.44 -18.89
N GLN A 828 -9.26 -20.72 -19.76
CA GLN A 828 -8.68 -19.67 -20.60
C GLN A 828 -9.46 -18.37 -20.41
N ILE A 829 -8.75 -17.25 -20.27
CA ILE A 829 -9.35 -15.91 -20.19
C ILE A 829 -9.86 -15.52 -21.58
N VAL A 830 -11.09 -15.00 -21.62
CA VAL A 830 -11.83 -14.63 -22.84
C VAL A 830 -12.10 -13.13 -22.81
N GLU A 831 -11.88 -12.45 -23.93
CA GLU A 831 -12.28 -11.05 -24.13
C GLU A 831 -13.58 -11.00 -24.95
N PRO A 832 -14.75 -10.82 -24.31
CA PRO A 832 -16.03 -10.87 -25.01
C PRO A 832 -16.31 -9.64 -25.89
N GLY A 833 -15.59 -8.53 -25.69
CA GLY A 833 -15.95 -7.25 -26.29
C GLY A 833 -17.36 -6.82 -25.87
N ASP A 834 -18.17 -6.39 -26.82
CA ASP A 834 -19.58 -6.02 -26.62
C ASP A 834 -20.56 -7.20 -26.85
N ALA A 835 -20.05 -8.43 -26.97
CA ALA A 835 -20.89 -9.59 -27.26
C ALA A 835 -21.77 -9.97 -26.05
N ALA A 836 -23.08 -10.09 -26.26
CA ALA A 836 -24.03 -10.57 -25.26
C ALA A 836 -24.06 -12.11 -25.16
N THR A 837 -23.73 -12.81 -26.26
CA THR A 837 -23.70 -14.27 -26.33
C THR A 837 -22.49 -14.73 -27.14
N LEU A 838 -22.03 -15.95 -26.86
CA LEU A 838 -20.93 -16.62 -27.53
C LEU A 838 -21.32 -18.05 -27.92
N ALA A 839 -21.06 -18.44 -29.16
CA ALA A 839 -21.27 -19.79 -29.67
C ALA A 839 -20.05 -20.67 -29.38
N LEU A 840 -20.26 -21.70 -28.56
CA LEU A 840 -19.29 -22.71 -28.17
C LEU A 840 -19.39 -23.94 -29.09
N ALA A 841 -18.25 -24.40 -29.61
CA ALA A 841 -18.11 -25.67 -30.31
C ALA A 841 -16.82 -26.38 -29.86
N ALA A 842 -16.80 -27.72 -29.96
CA ALA A 842 -15.61 -28.52 -29.70
C ALA A 842 -15.68 -29.85 -30.46
N THR A 843 -14.53 -30.49 -30.67
CA THR A 843 -14.42 -31.86 -31.18
C THR A 843 -14.00 -32.78 -30.05
N LEU A 844 -14.74 -33.86 -29.86
CA LEU A 844 -14.61 -34.76 -28.70
C LEU A 844 -14.30 -36.19 -29.16
N ARG A 845 -13.50 -36.91 -28.39
CA ARG A 845 -13.27 -38.35 -28.54
C ARG A 845 -13.35 -39.00 -27.16
N ARG A 846 -14.10 -40.09 -27.05
CA ARG A 846 -14.26 -40.84 -25.79
C ARG A 846 -13.70 -42.25 -25.91
N SER A 847 -13.16 -42.76 -24.80
CA SER A 847 -12.57 -44.11 -24.75
C SER A 847 -13.62 -45.23 -24.68
N ALA A 848 -14.68 -45.08 -23.87
CA ALA A 848 -15.80 -46.04 -23.76
C ALA A 848 -17.02 -45.37 -23.10
N GLY A 849 -18.26 -45.85 -23.32
CA GLY A 849 -19.47 -45.32 -22.67
C GLY A 849 -19.86 -43.87 -23.04
N PRO A 850 -21.11 -43.41 -22.82
CA PRO A 850 -21.50 -42.02 -23.08
C PRO A 850 -20.70 -41.06 -22.19
N ALA A 851 -20.25 -39.94 -22.76
CA ALA A 851 -19.48 -38.93 -22.05
C ALA A 851 -19.86 -37.52 -22.54
N THR A 852 -19.92 -36.56 -21.62
CA THR A 852 -20.20 -35.16 -21.92
C THR A 852 -19.06 -34.28 -21.42
N LEU A 853 -18.73 -33.25 -22.19
CA LEU A 853 -17.81 -32.21 -21.76
C LEU A 853 -18.60 -31.13 -21.04
N ALA A 854 -18.46 -31.05 -19.71
CA ALA A 854 -18.97 -29.93 -18.95
C ALA A 854 -18.07 -28.70 -19.15
N VAL A 855 -18.70 -27.56 -19.41
CA VAL A 855 -18.03 -26.27 -19.64
C VAL A 855 -18.68 -25.20 -18.78
N ALA A 856 -17.88 -24.27 -18.26
CA ALA A 856 -18.38 -23.13 -17.50
C ALA A 856 -17.78 -21.82 -18.05
N LEU A 857 -18.62 -20.80 -18.21
CA LEU A 857 -18.22 -19.43 -18.53
C LEU A 857 -18.51 -18.54 -17.32
N CYS A 858 -17.47 -18.09 -16.62
CA CYS A 858 -17.59 -17.42 -15.32
C CYS A 858 -16.77 -16.15 -15.23
N ARG A 859 -17.19 -15.22 -14.36
CA ARG A 859 -16.37 -14.11 -13.88
C ARG A 859 -15.50 -14.58 -12.73
N LYS A 860 -14.17 -14.59 -12.90
CA LYS A 860 -13.24 -15.30 -11.99
C LYS A 860 -11.85 -14.68 -11.99
N THR A 861 -11.24 -14.49 -10.81
CA THR A 861 -9.82 -14.12 -10.69
C THR A 861 -8.93 -15.35 -10.65
N MET A 862 -9.12 -16.22 -9.65
CA MET A 862 -8.31 -17.43 -9.45
C MET A 862 -9.12 -18.66 -9.07
N ARG A 863 -9.80 -18.68 -7.92
CA ARG A 863 -10.63 -19.82 -7.46
C ARG A 863 -12.11 -19.49 -7.34
N SER A 864 -12.43 -18.35 -6.74
CA SER A 864 -13.80 -17.91 -6.56
C SER A 864 -14.41 -17.43 -7.87
N SER A 865 -15.59 -17.96 -8.21
CA SER A 865 -16.31 -17.66 -9.45
C SER A 865 -17.63 -16.96 -9.14
N GLN A 866 -18.06 -16.06 -10.02
CA GLN A 866 -19.35 -15.38 -9.98
C GLN A 866 -20.05 -15.50 -11.34
N ASP A 867 -21.39 -15.42 -11.31
CA ASP A 867 -22.25 -15.34 -12.48
C ASP A 867 -21.99 -16.42 -13.55
N CYS A 868 -21.67 -17.63 -13.12
CA CYS A 868 -21.33 -18.72 -14.03
C CYS A 868 -22.49 -19.13 -14.94
N ARG A 869 -22.19 -19.43 -16.21
CA ARG A 869 -23.07 -20.10 -17.17
C ARG A 869 -22.48 -21.45 -17.51
N PHE A 870 -23.24 -22.52 -17.29
CA PHE A 870 -22.80 -23.89 -17.51
C PHE A 870 -23.42 -24.46 -18.78
N ALA A 871 -22.65 -25.25 -19.52
CA ALA A 871 -23.11 -26.02 -20.68
C ALA A 871 -22.49 -27.41 -20.69
N GLN A 872 -23.10 -28.33 -21.42
CA GLN A 872 -22.59 -29.68 -21.63
C GLN A 872 -22.61 -30.02 -23.11
N LEU A 873 -21.47 -30.43 -23.66
CA LEU A 873 -21.33 -30.86 -25.04
C LEU A 873 -21.27 -32.39 -25.10
N ASP A 874 -22.14 -33.00 -25.91
CA ASP A 874 -22.19 -34.46 -26.07
C ASP A 874 -21.09 -34.96 -27.02
N ALA A 875 -20.34 -35.98 -26.58
CA ALA A 875 -19.29 -36.60 -27.41
C ALA A 875 -19.81 -37.60 -28.47
N GLY A 876 -21.13 -37.72 -28.62
CA GLY A 876 -21.77 -38.60 -29.61
C GLY A 876 -21.68 -40.12 -29.32
N ALA A 877 -22.34 -40.92 -30.15
CA ALA A 877 -22.55 -42.36 -29.92
C ALA A 877 -21.40 -43.29 -30.38
N GLY A 878 -20.40 -42.79 -31.12
CA GLY A 878 -19.25 -43.59 -31.57
C GLY A 878 -18.10 -43.59 -30.55
N GLY A 879 -17.69 -44.77 -30.07
CA GLY A 879 -16.49 -44.90 -29.22
C GLY A 879 -15.19 -44.85 -30.05
N GLY A 880 -14.15 -44.19 -29.54
CA GLY A 880 -12.81 -44.17 -30.17
C GLY A 880 -12.65 -43.25 -31.39
N ALA A 881 -13.73 -42.76 -31.99
CA ALA A 881 -13.68 -41.80 -33.09
C ALA A 881 -13.82 -40.35 -32.60
N TRP A 882 -13.23 -39.41 -33.33
CA TRP A 882 -13.42 -37.98 -33.11
C TRP A 882 -14.74 -37.53 -33.73
N ALA A 883 -15.58 -36.83 -32.97
CA ALA A 883 -16.85 -36.27 -33.44
C ALA A 883 -16.99 -34.81 -33.02
N ALA A 884 -17.47 -33.96 -33.93
CA ALA A 884 -17.83 -32.58 -33.60
C ALA A 884 -19.10 -32.59 -32.73
N ALA A 885 -19.04 -31.96 -31.56
CA ALA A 885 -20.21 -31.78 -30.71
C ALA A 885 -21.15 -30.73 -31.31
N ALA A 886 -22.45 -30.86 -31.04
CA ALA A 886 -23.43 -29.85 -31.43
C ALA A 886 -23.09 -28.50 -30.77
N PRO A 887 -23.03 -27.39 -31.53
CA PRO A 887 -22.68 -26.10 -30.97
C PRO A 887 -23.76 -25.59 -30.02
N LEU A 888 -23.35 -24.88 -28.97
CA LEU A 888 -24.23 -24.30 -27.95
C LEU A 888 -23.96 -22.81 -27.79
N THR A 889 -24.99 -22.04 -27.47
CA THR A 889 -24.84 -20.61 -27.18
C THR A 889 -24.78 -20.37 -25.68
N LEU A 890 -23.76 -19.64 -25.25
CA LEU A 890 -23.55 -19.22 -23.86
C LEU A 890 -23.78 -17.71 -23.74
N GLU A 891 -24.55 -17.30 -22.74
CA GLU A 891 -24.67 -15.89 -22.37
C GLU A 891 -23.37 -15.39 -21.74
N VAL A 892 -23.00 -14.15 -22.04
CA VAL A 892 -21.86 -13.48 -21.41
C VAL A 892 -22.31 -12.84 -20.10
N PRO A 893 -21.84 -13.30 -18.94
CA PRO A 893 -22.19 -12.67 -17.68
C PRO A 893 -21.61 -11.24 -17.60
N PRO A 894 -22.39 -10.25 -17.10
CA PRO A 894 -21.89 -8.90 -16.90
C PRO A 894 -20.82 -8.86 -15.80
N GLY A 895 -20.01 -7.81 -15.78
CA GLY A 895 -19.06 -7.57 -14.69
C GLY A 895 -17.66 -7.14 -15.14
N ALA A 896 -16.89 -6.62 -14.18
CA ALA A 896 -15.55 -6.08 -14.41
C ALA A 896 -14.41 -7.10 -14.19
N LEU A 897 -14.73 -8.26 -13.61
CA LEU A 897 -13.76 -9.35 -13.41
C LEU A 897 -13.40 -10.03 -14.73
N PRO A 898 -12.23 -10.68 -14.83
CA PRO A 898 -11.88 -11.48 -16.00
C PRO A 898 -12.95 -12.54 -16.29
N LEU A 899 -13.33 -12.65 -17.56
CA LEU A 899 -14.22 -13.72 -18.03
C LEU A 899 -13.36 -14.93 -18.39
N LYS A 900 -13.71 -16.12 -17.88
CA LYS A 900 -12.97 -17.35 -18.13
C LYS A 900 -13.88 -18.45 -18.66
N LEU A 901 -13.46 -19.11 -19.73
CA LEU A 901 -14.01 -20.38 -20.20
C LEU A 901 -13.25 -21.52 -19.51
N ALA A 902 -13.97 -22.39 -18.81
CA ALA A 902 -13.41 -23.55 -18.10
C ALA A 902 -13.91 -24.85 -18.73
N LEU A 903 -13.00 -25.76 -19.06
CA LEU A 903 -13.29 -27.15 -19.40
C LEU A 903 -13.16 -28.00 -18.13
N LEU A 904 -14.21 -28.73 -17.77
CA LEU A 904 -14.25 -29.49 -16.52
C LEU A 904 -13.87 -30.95 -16.77
N THR A 905 -12.99 -31.49 -15.94
CA THR A 905 -12.74 -32.94 -15.94
C THR A 905 -13.98 -33.69 -15.44
N PRO A 906 -14.25 -34.90 -15.98
CA PRO A 906 -15.37 -35.71 -15.51
C PRO A 906 -15.18 -36.07 -14.03
N ALA A 907 -16.27 -36.09 -13.26
CA ALA A 907 -16.21 -36.55 -11.87
C ALA A 907 -16.06 -38.09 -11.81
N GLU A 908 -16.81 -38.77 -12.66
CA GLU A 908 -16.84 -40.23 -12.81
C GLU A 908 -16.91 -40.59 -14.30
N GLY A 909 -16.56 -41.84 -14.64
CA GLY A 909 -16.66 -42.35 -16.01
C GLY A 909 -15.36 -42.30 -16.82
N PRO A 910 -15.43 -42.47 -18.15
CA PRO A 910 -14.27 -42.57 -19.04
C PRO A 910 -13.52 -41.23 -19.16
N ALA A 911 -12.23 -41.31 -19.48
CA ALA A 911 -11.49 -40.12 -19.91
C ALA A 911 -12.03 -39.59 -21.26
N LEU A 912 -12.02 -38.26 -21.40
CA LEU A 912 -12.52 -37.53 -22.55
C LEU A 912 -11.40 -36.73 -23.21
N ASP A 913 -11.19 -36.95 -24.50
CA ASP A 913 -10.25 -36.19 -25.32
C ASP A 913 -10.98 -35.02 -25.98
N VAL A 914 -10.40 -33.83 -25.89
CA VAL A 914 -10.98 -32.56 -26.34
C VAL A 914 -10.01 -31.84 -27.27
N ASP A 915 -10.51 -31.41 -28.44
CA ASP A 915 -9.78 -30.69 -29.47
C ASP A 915 -10.69 -29.64 -30.15
N ALA A 916 -10.09 -28.69 -30.87
CA ALA A 916 -10.75 -27.69 -31.69
C ALA A 916 -11.86 -26.94 -30.96
N VAL A 917 -11.58 -26.49 -29.73
CA VAL A 917 -12.50 -25.68 -28.94
C VAL A 917 -12.59 -24.29 -29.57
N SER A 918 -13.80 -23.86 -29.90
CA SER A 918 -14.07 -22.57 -30.55
C SER A 918 -15.14 -21.83 -29.76
N LEU A 919 -14.93 -20.52 -29.55
CA LEU A 919 -15.89 -19.64 -28.89
C LEU A 919 -16.04 -18.36 -29.72
N ARG A 920 -17.13 -18.28 -30.49
CA ARG A 920 -17.35 -17.20 -31.47
C ARG A 920 -18.42 -16.23 -31.04
N ASP A 921 -18.22 -14.95 -31.33
CA ASP A 921 -19.30 -13.96 -31.21
C ASP A 921 -20.30 -14.04 -32.38
N ALA A 922 -21.34 -13.21 -32.32
CA ALA A 922 -22.35 -13.12 -33.38
C ALA A 922 -21.78 -12.66 -34.74
N ALA A 923 -20.61 -12.01 -34.76
CA ALA A 923 -19.91 -11.64 -35.99
C ALA A 923 -19.01 -12.78 -36.53
N GLY A 924 -18.95 -13.93 -35.84
CA GLY A 924 -18.12 -15.07 -36.19
C GLY A 924 -16.65 -14.93 -35.76
N THR A 925 -16.31 -13.88 -35.01
CA THR A 925 -14.94 -13.63 -34.51
C THR A 925 -14.60 -14.65 -33.43
N GLU A 926 -13.50 -15.36 -33.61
CA GLU A 926 -12.98 -16.29 -32.60
C GLU A 926 -12.44 -15.51 -31.38
N ARG A 927 -12.88 -15.90 -30.18
CA ARG A 927 -12.51 -15.25 -28.92
C ARG A 927 -11.53 -16.08 -28.09
N LEU A 928 -11.27 -17.36 -28.45
CA LEU A 928 -10.18 -18.15 -27.88
C LEU A 928 -8.89 -17.96 -28.68
N ALA A 929 -7.79 -17.78 -27.97
CA ALA A 929 -6.48 -17.57 -28.58
C ALA A 929 -5.70 -18.88 -28.81
N ASN A 930 -6.06 -19.98 -28.13
CA ASN A 930 -5.44 -21.30 -28.30
C ASN A 930 -6.47 -22.44 -28.20
N GLY A 931 -7.50 -22.43 -29.06
CA GLY A 931 -8.58 -23.41 -29.05
C GLY A 931 -8.23 -24.81 -29.58
N GLY A 932 -7.25 -24.89 -30.48
CA GLY A 932 -6.76 -26.15 -31.08
C GLY A 932 -5.57 -26.79 -30.35
N PHE A 933 -5.12 -26.20 -29.23
CA PHE A 933 -3.99 -26.70 -28.44
C PHE A 933 -2.65 -26.85 -29.20
N ASP A 934 -2.48 -26.12 -30.31
CA ASP A 934 -1.28 -26.14 -31.14
C ASP A 934 -0.02 -25.68 -30.39
N ALA A 935 -0.19 -24.75 -29.46
CA ALA A 935 0.87 -24.23 -28.61
C ALA A 935 0.91 -24.93 -27.23
N GLY A 936 0.46 -26.19 -27.14
CA GLY A 936 0.29 -26.88 -25.86
C GLY A 936 -0.83 -26.27 -25.03
N LEU A 937 -0.63 -26.15 -23.72
CA LEU A 937 -1.54 -25.44 -22.81
C LEU A 937 -1.24 -23.94 -22.67
N ALA A 938 -0.58 -23.30 -23.66
CA ALA A 938 -0.43 -21.85 -23.63
C ALA A 938 -1.80 -21.16 -23.49
N ARG A 939 -1.90 -20.19 -22.57
CA ARG A 939 -3.12 -19.48 -22.14
C ARG A 939 -4.17 -20.32 -21.42
N TRP A 940 -3.96 -21.63 -21.30
CA TRP A 940 -4.80 -22.51 -20.50
C TRP A 940 -4.13 -22.76 -19.15
N PHE A 941 -4.83 -22.49 -18.06
CA PHE A 941 -4.34 -22.71 -16.70
C PHE A 941 -5.43 -23.34 -15.86
N PHE A 942 -5.12 -24.40 -15.11
CA PHE A 942 -6.16 -25.08 -14.35
C PHE A 942 -6.33 -24.51 -12.94
N SER A 943 -7.52 -24.69 -12.36
CA SER A 943 -7.78 -24.53 -10.94
C SER A 943 -8.51 -25.74 -10.36
N THR A 944 -8.51 -25.88 -9.03
CA THR A 944 -9.20 -26.97 -8.32
C THR A 944 -9.64 -26.54 -6.93
N ASP A 945 -10.69 -27.19 -6.43
CA ASP A 945 -11.19 -26.99 -5.07
C ASP A 945 -10.75 -28.08 -4.08
N TYR A 946 -9.98 -29.07 -4.55
CA TYR A 946 -9.47 -30.16 -3.72
C TYR A 946 -7.96 -30.06 -3.54
N GLU A 947 -7.59 -29.47 -2.40
CA GLU A 947 -6.22 -29.14 -1.99
C GLU A 947 -5.32 -30.36 -1.62
N PRO A 948 -5.80 -31.40 -0.90
CA PRO A 948 -4.95 -32.48 -0.37
C PRO A 948 -4.10 -33.24 -1.40
N ALA A 949 -4.56 -33.36 -2.64
CA ALA A 949 -3.82 -34.05 -3.70
C ALA A 949 -2.56 -33.30 -4.16
N TRP A 950 -2.40 -32.03 -3.78
CA TRP A 950 -1.36 -31.15 -4.31
C TRP A 950 -0.35 -30.69 -3.26
N HIS A 951 -0.71 -30.76 -1.97
CA HIS A 951 0.08 -30.25 -0.85
C HIS A 951 0.02 -31.21 0.35
N ILE A 952 1.10 -31.29 1.13
CA ILE A 952 1.16 -32.09 2.37
C ILE A 952 0.69 -31.27 3.59
N ASP A 953 0.37 -29.98 3.42
CA ASP A 953 -0.11 -29.09 4.50
C ASP A 953 0.80 -29.04 5.75
N SER A 954 2.10 -29.26 5.57
CA SER A 954 3.13 -29.07 6.60
C SER A 954 4.52 -29.12 5.98
N LEU A 955 5.31 -28.05 6.13
CA LEU A 955 6.67 -27.93 5.64
C LEU A 955 7.58 -29.02 6.23
N PRO A 956 7.63 -29.29 7.55
CA PRO A 956 8.45 -30.37 8.09
C PRO A 956 8.12 -31.74 7.49
N VAL A 957 6.82 -32.05 7.30
CA VAL A 957 6.38 -33.32 6.73
C VAL A 957 6.74 -33.37 5.24
N ALA A 958 6.55 -32.28 4.50
CA ALA A 958 6.95 -32.18 3.10
C ALA A 958 8.46 -32.33 2.89
N LEU A 959 9.29 -31.69 3.74
CA LEU A 959 10.74 -31.84 3.71
C LEU A 959 11.15 -33.30 4.00
N LEU A 960 10.51 -33.93 4.99
CA LEU A 960 10.74 -35.35 5.29
C LEU A 960 10.27 -36.27 4.14
N PHE A 961 9.19 -35.91 3.45
CA PHE A 961 8.66 -36.64 2.31
C PHE A 961 9.59 -36.57 1.10
N GLU A 962 9.98 -35.36 0.71
CA GLU A 962 10.72 -35.10 -0.53
C GLU A 962 12.23 -35.28 -0.38
N GLN A 963 12.79 -34.93 0.78
CA GLN A 963 14.25 -34.89 1.02
C GLN A 963 14.72 -35.83 2.15
N GLY A 964 13.80 -36.51 2.84
CA GLY A 964 14.13 -37.45 3.92
C GLY A 964 14.72 -36.78 5.17
N TRP A 965 15.22 -37.62 6.08
CA TRP A 965 15.85 -37.14 7.32
C TRP A 965 17.09 -36.28 7.09
N PHE A 966 17.84 -36.54 6.01
CA PHE A 966 19.01 -35.75 5.66
C PHE A 966 18.63 -34.30 5.33
N GLY A 967 17.62 -34.12 4.47
CA GLY A 967 17.15 -32.78 4.11
C GLY A 967 16.53 -32.04 5.28
N LEU A 968 15.70 -32.72 6.09
CA LEU A 968 15.11 -32.12 7.29
C LEU A 968 16.20 -31.62 8.26
N ALA A 969 17.25 -32.43 8.49
CA ALA A 969 18.37 -32.03 9.33
C ALA A 969 19.16 -30.86 8.73
N ALA A 970 19.42 -30.86 7.42
CA ALA A 970 20.11 -29.76 6.75
C ALA A 970 19.34 -28.44 6.87
N TRP A 971 18.01 -28.46 6.69
CA TRP A 971 17.14 -27.30 6.93
C TRP A 971 17.20 -26.84 8.39
N ALA A 972 17.08 -27.76 9.35
CA ALA A 972 17.15 -27.42 10.77
C ALA A 972 18.48 -26.74 11.16
N VAL A 973 19.60 -27.21 10.60
CA VAL A 973 20.92 -26.60 10.82
C VAL A 973 20.99 -25.20 10.21
N VAL A 974 20.52 -25.00 8.96
CA VAL A 974 20.50 -23.67 8.32
C VAL A 974 19.63 -22.69 9.11
N LEU A 975 18.42 -23.10 9.50
CA LEU A 975 17.50 -22.26 10.27
C LEU A 975 18.06 -21.94 11.66
N GLY A 976 18.63 -22.92 12.35
CA GLY A 976 19.25 -22.74 13.66
C GLY A 976 20.45 -21.77 13.62
N LEU A 977 21.34 -21.92 12.64
CA LEU A 977 22.46 -21.02 12.44
C LEU A 977 22.00 -19.60 12.06
N ALA A 978 20.97 -19.47 11.23
CA ALA A 978 20.40 -18.19 10.87
C ALA A 978 19.77 -17.47 12.07
N ALA A 979 19.03 -18.20 12.93
CA ALA A 979 18.47 -17.66 14.16
C ALA A 979 19.55 -17.21 15.15
N ALA A 980 20.60 -18.04 15.36
CA ALA A 980 21.74 -17.68 16.19
C ALA A 980 22.48 -16.44 15.66
N ALA A 981 22.69 -16.37 14.34
CA ALA A 981 23.29 -15.22 13.70
C ALA A 981 22.42 -13.97 13.88
N ALA A 982 21.11 -14.04 13.62
CA ALA A 982 20.19 -12.93 13.80
C ALA A 982 20.20 -12.38 15.23
N LEU A 983 20.18 -13.24 16.24
CA LEU A 983 20.28 -12.84 17.65
C LEU A 983 21.61 -12.11 17.95
N SER A 984 22.72 -12.62 17.42
CA SER A 984 24.03 -11.98 17.59
C SER A 984 24.10 -10.60 16.92
N ARG A 985 23.46 -10.45 15.74
CA ARG A 985 23.45 -9.23 14.93
C ARG A 985 22.42 -8.21 15.41
N ALA A 986 21.35 -8.65 16.04
CA ALA A 986 20.40 -7.77 16.73
C ALA A 986 21.08 -6.96 17.85
N ARG A 987 22.06 -7.56 18.56
CA ARG A 987 22.91 -6.82 19.52
C ARG A 987 23.72 -5.72 18.84
N ARG A 988 24.12 -5.94 17.58
CA ARG A 988 24.76 -4.95 16.71
C ARG A 988 23.75 -4.08 15.95
N GLY A 989 22.45 -4.26 16.20
CA GLY A 989 21.26 -3.76 15.50
C GLY A 989 21.41 -3.43 14.04
N GLU A 990 21.74 -4.47 13.30
CA GLU A 990 21.61 -4.48 11.85
C GLU A 990 20.14 -4.69 11.47
N PRO A 991 19.52 -3.71 10.80
CA PRO A 991 18.07 -3.69 10.57
C PRO A 991 17.61 -4.74 9.55
N LEU A 992 18.44 -5.02 8.54
CA LEU A 992 18.16 -6.05 7.54
C LEU A 992 18.08 -7.44 8.17
N SER A 993 19.03 -7.76 9.05
CA SER A 993 19.05 -9.03 9.77
C SER A 993 17.83 -9.18 10.67
N ALA A 994 17.41 -8.10 11.36
CA ALA A 994 16.19 -8.11 12.16
C ALA A 994 14.92 -8.32 11.30
N ALA A 995 14.80 -7.64 10.17
CA ALA A 995 13.70 -7.82 9.22
C ALA A 995 13.68 -9.25 8.64
N ALA A 996 14.82 -9.75 8.18
CA ALA A 996 14.96 -11.09 7.64
C ALA A 996 14.63 -12.18 8.68
N ALA A 997 15.01 -11.96 9.95
CA ALA A 997 14.68 -12.87 11.04
C ALA A 997 13.18 -12.87 11.39
N GLY A 998 12.53 -11.70 11.40
CA GLY A 998 11.08 -11.62 11.56
C GLY A 998 10.33 -12.27 10.39
N ALA A 999 10.78 -12.02 9.16
CA ALA A 999 10.26 -12.69 7.97
C ALA A 999 10.48 -14.21 8.01
N LEU A 1000 11.64 -14.67 8.49
CA LEU A 1000 11.93 -16.09 8.65
C LEU A 1000 11.03 -16.74 9.70
N ALA A 1001 10.79 -16.07 10.83
CA ALA A 1001 9.85 -16.53 11.85
C ALA A 1001 8.43 -16.66 11.28
N ALA A 1002 8.00 -15.70 10.47
CA ALA A 1002 6.72 -15.74 9.77
C ALA A 1002 6.63 -16.89 8.76
N PHE A 1003 7.70 -17.09 7.97
CA PHE A 1003 7.77 -18.18 7.00
C PHE A 1003 7.70 -19.55 7.68
N VAL A 1004 8.48 -19.75 8.75
CA VAL A 1004 8.48 -21.01 9.52
C VAL A 1004 7.13 -21.23 10.18
N ALA A 1005 6.54 -20.20 10.84
CA ALA A 1005 5.22 -20.30 11.43
C ALA A 1005 4.16 -20.68 10.39
N SER A 1006 4.19 -20.03 9.22
CA SER A 1006 3.30 -20.37 8.12
C SER A 1006 3.51 -21.83 7.66
N GLY A 1007 4.76 -22.25 7.55
CA GLY A 1007 5.16 -23.59 7.13
C GLY A 1007 4.81 -24.71 8.10
N LEU A 1008 4.60 -24.45 9.39
CA LEU A 1008 4.21 -25.53 10.33
C LEU A 1008 2.91 -26.24 9.91
N LEU A 1009 2.00 -25.49 9.28
CA LEU A 1009 0.71 -25.97 8.79
C LEU A 1009 0.56 -25.86 7.26
N ASN A 1010 1.63 -25.60 6.51
CA ASN A 1010 1.56 -25.49 5.04
C ASN A 1010 2.88 -25.93 4.39
N THR A 1011 2.83 -26.44 3.17
CA THR A 1011 4.04 -26.89 2.46
C THR A 1011 4.95 -25.72 2.04
N LEU A 1012 4.38 -24.70 1.38
CA LEU A 1012 5.04 -23.49 0.85
C LEU A 1012 6.12 -23.73 -0.21
N VAL A 1013 7.11 -24.59 0.04
CA VAL A 1013 8.30 -24.80 -0.81
C VAL A 1013 8.02 -25.63 -2.07
N ASP A 1014 6.79 -26.10 -2.26
CA ASP A 1014 6.27 -26.69 -3.50
C ASP A 1014 5.89 -25.61 -4.55
N THR A 1015 6.27 -24.36 -4.28
CA THR A 1015 6.30 -23.25 -5.22
C THR A 1015 7.72 -22.64 -5.29
N PRO A 1016 8.30 -22.42 -6.48
CA PRO A 1016 9.69 -21.98 -6.66
C PRO A 1016 10.03 -20.68 -5.91
N ARG A 1017 9.15 -19.68 -5.97
CA ARG A 1017 9.33 -18.37 -5.32
C ARG A 1017 9.39 -18.47 -3.80
N PHE A 1018 8.70 -19.45 -3.22
CA PHE A 1018 8.70 -19.68 -1.77
C PHE A 1018 9.90 -20.51 -1.35
N LEU A 1019 10.40 -21.44 -2.19
CA LEU A 1019 11.71 -22.05 -1.99
C LEU A 1019 12.84 -21.00 -2.07
N LEU A 1020 12.74 -20.04 -3.00
CA LEU A 1020 13.64 -18.89 -3.07
C LEU A 1020 13.65 -18.12 -1.75
N LEU A 1021 12.47 -17.75 -1.22
CA LEU A 1021 12.36 -17.06 0.07
C LEU A 1021 12.91 -17.91 1.23
N ALA A 1022 12.60 -19.20 1.26
CA ALA A 1022 13.06 -20.13 2.29
C ALA A 1022 14.59 -20.21 2.37
N LEU A 1023 15.30 -20.05 1.24
CA LEU A 1023 16.76 -20.05 1.18
C LEU A 1023 17.34 -18.64 1.39
N LEU A 1024 16.71 -17.61 0.84
CA LEU A 1024 17.19 -16.23 0.89
C LEU A 1024 17.08 -15.62 2.29
N LEU A 1025 15.96 -15.80 2.98
CA LEU A 1025 15.71 -15.22 4.31
C LEU A 1025 16.73 -15.65 5.37
N PRO A 1026 17.04 -16.95 5.56
CA PRO A 1026 18.08 -17.34 6.51
C PRO A 1026 19.47 -16.86 6.08
N TRP A 1027 19.73 -16.78 4.77
CA TRP A 1027 20.97 -16.20 4.27
C TRP A 1027 21.09 -14.71 4.62
N LEU A 1028 20.05 -13.90 4.38
CA LEU A 1028 20.01 -12.47 4.73
C LEU A 1028 20.06 -12.23 6.24
N ALA A 1029 19.43 -13.10 7.03
CA ALA A 1029 19.49 -13.03 8.48
C ALA A 1029 20.92 -13.22 9.01
N ALA A 1030 21.71 -14.05 8.34
CA ALA A 1030 23.07 -14.42 8.76
C ALA A 1030 24.20 -13.64 8.05
N ALA A 1031 24.00 -13.18 6.81
CA ALA A 1031 25.00 -12.51 5.99
C ALA A 1031 25.45 -11.18 6.60
N ALA A 1032 26.76 -10.93 6.59
CA ALA A 1032 27.34 -9.70 7.12
C ALA A 1032 27.35 -8.57 6.08
N PRO A 1033 27.08 -7.31 6.46
CA PRO A 1033 27.61 -6.19 5.71
C PRO A 1033 29.15 -6.18 5.87
N PRO A 1034 29.90 -5.97 4.79
CA PRO A 1034 31.31 -5.65 4.86
C PRO A 1034 31.38 -4.20 5.33
N ASP A 1035 31.53 -3.99 6.63
CA ASP A 1035 32.07 -2.76 7.23
C ASP A 1035 32.25 -2.99 8.72
N SER A 1036 33.35 -3.66 9.05
CA SER A 1036 34.14 -3.28 10.21
C SER A 1036 35.57 -3.31 9.72
N PRO A 1037 36.29 -2.16 9.65
CA PRO A 1037 37.73 -2.24 9.54
C PRO A 1037 38.16 -3.08 10.73
N HIS A 1038 38.72 -4.25 10.45
CA HIS A 1038 39.54 -4.91 11.44
C HIS A 1038 40.55 -3.86 11.85
N SER A 1039 40.57 -3.54 13.15
CA SER A 1039 41.72 -2.91 13.76
C SER A 1039 42.91 -3.81 13.45
N GLU A 1040 43.60 -3.53 12.35
CA GLU A 1040 45.00 -3.89 12.26
C GLU A 1040 45.63 -3.28 13.50
N GLY A 1041 46.06 -4.15 14.42
CA GLY A 1041 46.78 -3.72 15.60
C GLY A 1041 47.95 -2.83 15.18
N PRO A 1042 48.40 -1.91 16.05
CA PRO A 1042 49.46 -0.99 15.71
C PRO A 1042 50.68 -1.80 15.23
N HIS A 1043 50.96 -1.74 13.92
CA HIS A 1043 52.25 -2.13 13.41
C HIS A 1043 53.25 -1.16 14.02
N ALA A 1044 53.99 -1.64 15.02
CA ALA A 1044 55.14 -0.95 15.55
C ALA A 1044 56.08 -0.60 14.39
N PRO A 1045 56.54 0.65 14.27
CA PRO A 1045 57.57 0.98 13.31
C PRO A 1045 58.84 0.21 13.69
N ARG A 1046 59.42 -0.49 12.71
CA ARG A 1046 60.78 -1.01 12.83
C ARG A 1046 61.72 0.19 12.82
N ASP A 1047 62.30 0.48 13.98
CA ASP A 1047 63.53 1.25 14.09
C ASP A 1047 64.67 0.50 13.40
N GLY A 1048 65.48 1.23 12.63
CA GLY A 1048 66.80 0.76 12.21
C GLY A 1048 67.10 0.89 10.72
N ALA A 1049 67.46 2.10 10.29
CA ALA A 1049 68.73 2.37 9.61
C ALA A 1049 68.85 3.88 9.31
N ALA A 1050 69.85 4.49 9.92
CA ALA A 1050 70.42 5.80 9.59
C ALA A 1050 71.86 5.57 9.09
N PRO A 1051 72.59 6.58 8.55
CA PRO A 1051 72.19 7.96 8.24
C PRO A 1051 72.11 8.27 6.73
#